data_AF-A0A918HZZ7-F1
#
_entry.id   AF-A0A918HZZ7-F1
#
_cell.length_a   1.000
_cell.length_b   1.000
_cell.length_c   1.000
_cell.angle_alpha   90.00
_cell.angle_beta   90.00
_cell.angle_gamma   90.00
#
_symmetry.space_group_name_H-M   'P 1'
#
loop_
_entity.id
_entity.type
_entity.pdbx_description
1 polymer ?
#
loop_
_entity_poly.entity_id
_entity_poly.type
_entity_poly.pdbx_seq_one_letter_code
_entity_poly.pdbx_strand_id
1 'polypeptide(L)'
;MDSSQLTRRQFTARTSTVAAAAALPAAAVTAPPATAAPAPRSTADWQTCLAVARALLVLDDKNQPLVPRYEKILLGGGLPKAASKPKKVLVLGAGPAGMVAAALLKRAGHHVTVVEANGNRAGGRIKTFRTGGHENAAQPFADPKQYAEAGAMRIPGSHPLVIGLIDELGIERRPFRYVDTDPEGKPRYRTWIRVNGIRARRADYAKNPQAINRSFGVPRKYENVPAADIVRQALDPVRDEYSTLRPDGTRVDKPMPELVEGWARVVQRFGDWSMYRFLTEHAKLDERTIDLIGTLENMTSRLPLSFLHSFISQSLISPGTAFYELEGGTAVLADALLDRVREDVRFDRRVTRIETREDGRERVSVDTVSEGRDGKVVRERFTGDAAIVTIPFSGFRHVQVSPQLSYEKRRAVTEVHYDSATKVLLEFSRRWWEFAEDDWRRELDAMEPGLYDKYRKGQVPPDGRRLGEHPSVLRGHLTEDQRTHYAANAWVSRDQPEAAEVIGGGSVTDNPNRFMFNPSHPVPGSDGGVVLASYSWADDARRWDAYDDEARYALALRGMQEVYGQRLEVFFTGVGRTQSWQRDPYAYGEASVLLPGQHTEILLDMRTTEGPLHFAGCHTSVKPAWIEGAMESAVRAALEVHGSR
;
A
#
# COMPACT_ATOMS: atom_id res chain seq x y z
N MET A 1 5.58 38.48 11.09
CA MET A 1 5.89 38.56 12.53
C MET A 1 5.13 37.45 13.21
N ASP A 2 5.91 36.65 13.91
CA ASP A 2 5.60 35.60 14.90
C ASP A 2 4.57 34.50 14.61
N SER A 3 5.14 33.30 14.51
CA SER A 3 4.52 31.99 14.55
C SER A 3 4.21 31.61 16.00
N SER A 4 2.97 31.25 16.31
CA SER A 4 2.70 30.46 17.51
C SER A 4 1.80 29.29 17.18
N GLN A 5 2.38 28.12 17.45
CA GLN A 5 1.82 26.79 17.27
C GLN A 5 0.58 26.59 18.14
N LEU A 6 -0.54 26.26 17.51
CA LEU A 6 -1.75 25.80 18.19
C LEU A 6 -1.56 24.33 18.58
N THR A 7 -1.19 24.13 19.85
CA THR A 7 -1.05 22.83 20.49
C THR A 7 -2.43 22.26 20.87
N ARG A 8 -2.68 21.00 20.51
CA ARG A 8 -3.91 20.24 20.83
C ARG A 8 -3.92 19.83 22.30
N ARG A 9 -4.95 20.27 23.02
CA ARG A 9 -5.24 20.00 24.44
C ARG A 9 -6.53 19.16 24.58
N GLN A 10 -6.50 18.26 25.58
CA GLN A 10 -7.59 17.76 26.46
C GLN A 10 -8.50 16.60 26.02
N PHE A 11 -8.58 15.56 26.86
CA PHE A 11 -9.77 14.97 27.56
C PHE A 11 -9.36 13.66 28.32
N THR A 12 -8.94 13.72 29.61
CA THR A 12 -9.62 13.31 30.89
C THR A 12 -9.85 11.78 31.09
N ALA A 13 -9.18 11.06 32.01
CA ALA A 13 -9.37 10.93 33.50
C ALA A 13 -10.52 9.95 33.89
N ARG A 14 -10.52 9.04 34.91
CA ARG A 14 -9.70 8.81 36.12
C ARG A 14 -10.10 7.48 36.85
N THR A 15 -9.10 6.74 37.42
CA THR A 15 -9.02 6.03 38.76
C THR A 15 -10.03 4.90 39.17
N SER A 16 -9.72 3.83 39.94
CA SER A 16 -8.59 3.43 40.84
C SER A 16 -8.78 2.01 41.45
N THR A 17 -7.66 1.24 41.61
CA THR A 17 -7.15 0.40 42.75
C THR A 17 -8.08 -0.58 43.54
N VAL A 18 -7.69 -1.71 44.19
CA VAL A 18 -6.47 -2.21 44.88
C VAL A 18 -6.58 -3.76 45.03
N ALA A 19 -5.44 -4.41 45.33
CA ALA A 19 -5.23 -5.49 46.33
C ALA A 19 -4.91 -6.92 45.82
N ALA A 20 -3.68 -7.31 46.15
CA ALA A 20 -3.06 -8.60 46.01
C ALA A 20 -3.35 -9.52 47.21
N ALA A 21 -3.17 -10.83 47.01
CA ALA A 21 -2.86 -11.77 48.09
C ALA A 21 -1.94 -12.88 47.58
N ALA A 22 -0.92 -13.18 48.38
CA ALA A 22 0.18 -14.08 48.10
C ALA A 22 -0.13 -15.53 48.49
N ALA A 23 0.58 -16.48 47.86
CA ALA A 23 0.81 -17.82 48.40
C ALA A 23 2.22 -18.31 48.01
N LEU A 24 2.94 -18.85 48.99
CA LEU A 24 4.27 -19.48 48.92
C LEU A 24 4.12 -21.01 49.19
N PRO A 25 5.16 -21.87 49.08
CA PRO A 25 5.47 -22.64 47.88
C PRO A 25 5.41 -24.15 48.13
N ALA A 26 5.36 -24.97 47.07
CA ALA A 26 5.61 -26.41 47.18
C ALA A 26 6.91 -26.75 46.44
N ALA A 27 7.84 -27.38 47.15
CA ALA A 27 9.15 -27.78 46.65
C ALA A 27 9.03 -28.90 45.61
N ALA A 28 9.51 -28.64 44.40
CA ALA A 28 9.63 -29.63 43.33
C ALA A 28 11.11 -30.01 43.14
N VAL A 29 11.33 -31.31 42.95
CA VAL A 29 12.60 -31.96 42.67
C VAL A 29 13.27 -31.32 41.45
N THR A 30 14.50 -30.83 41.61
CA THR A 30 15.25 -30.15 40.56
C THR A 30 15.91 -31.14 39.61
N ALA A 31 15.37 -31.28 38.40
CA ALA A 31 16.17 -31.64 37.24
C ALA A 31 17.17 -30.51 36.95
N PRO A 32 18.38 -30.78 36.45
CA PRO A 32 19.27 -29.71 36.00
C PRO A 32 18.52 -28.86 34.97
N PRO A 33 18.61 -27.52 35.04
CA PRO A 33 17.95 -26.69 34.05
C PRO A 33 18.52 -27.08 32.69
N ALA A 34 17.64 -27.53 31.79
CA ALA A 34 17.95 -27.47 30.38
C ALA A 34 18.40 -26.03 30.13
N THR A 35 19.66 -25.85 29.74
CA THR A 35 20.15 -24.55 29.33
C THR A 35 19.19 -24.05 28.27
N ALA A 36 18.43 -23.00 28.59
CA ALA A 36 17.58 -22.36 27.61
C ALA A 36 18.47 -22.05 26.41
N ALA A 37 18.13 -22.62 25.24
CA ALA A 37 18.83 -22.28 24.02
C ALA A 37 18.93 -20.75 23.96
N PRO A 38 20.12 -20.17 23.70
CA PRO A 38 20.25 -18.73 23.64
C PRO A 38 19.18 -18.17 22.73
N ALA A 39 18.52 -17.08 23.16
CA ALA A 39 17.47 -16.44 22.37
C ALA A 39 17.99 -16.28 20.93
N PRO A 40 17.24 -16.72 19.90
CA PRO A 40 17.71 -16.67 18.52
C PRO A 40 18.09 -15.23 18.19
N ARG A 41 19.40 -14.96 18.09
CA ARG A 41 19.93 -13.70 17.57
C ARG A 41 19.87 -13.79 16.05
N SER A 42 19.51 -12.68 15.40
CA SER A 42 19.75 -12.56 13.96
C SER A 42 21.20 -12.93 13.66
N THR A 43 21.42 -13.59 12.54
CA THR A 43 22.77 -13.96 12.06
C THR A 43 23.64 -12.75 11.74
N ALA A 44 23.04 -11.57 11.61
CA ALA A 44 23.71 -10.31 11.33
C ALA A 44 24.54 -9.79 12.51
N ASP A 45 25.76 -9.35 12.21
CA ASP A 45 26.58 -8.65 13.20
C ASP A 45 25.98 -7.27 13.57
N TRP A 46 26.49 -6.69 14.65
CA TRP A 46 25.99 -5.42 15.17
C TRP A 46 26.18 -4.24 14.21
N GLN A 47 27.24 -4.24 13.40
CA GLN A 47 27.48 -3.16 12.43
C GLN A 47 26.48 -3.20 11.28
N THR A 48 26.14 -4.40 10.81
CA THR A 48 25.06 -4.63 9.85
C THR A 48 23.73 -4.16 10.44
N CYS A 49 23.43 -4.49 11.71
CA CYS A 49 22.22 -4.03 12.39
C CYS A 49 22.15 -2.50 12.51
N LEU A 50 23.27 -1.84 12.83
CA LEU A 50 23.38 -0.37 12.85
C LEU A 50 23.18 0.25 11.47
N ALA A 51 23.75 -0.34 10.42
CA ALA A 51 23.58 0.14 9.05
C ALA A 51 22.12 0.03 8.58
N VAL A 52 21.45 -1.09 8.89
CA VAL A 52 20.01 -1.26 8.64
C VAL A 52 19.20 -0.24 9.45
N ALA A 53 19.50 -0.05 10.74
CA ALA A 53 18.82 0.93 11.59
C ALA A 53 18.93 2.37 11.04
N ARG A 54 20.13 2.78 10.60
CA ARG A 54 20.32 4.08 9.93
C ARG A 54 19.52 4.19 8.65
N ALA A 55 19.48 3.11 7.85
CA ALA A 55 18.66 3.07 6.65
C ALA A 55 17.17 3.25 6.99
N LEU A 56 16.65 2.53 7.98
CA LEU A 56 15.25 2.59 8.43
C LEU A 56 14.86 4.00 8.89
N LEU A 57 15.78 4.69 9.55
CA LEU A 57 15.63 6.06 10.05
C LEU A 57 15.98 7.14 9.02
N VAL A 58 16.41 6.75 7.81
CA VAL A 58 16.82 7.65 6.73
C VAL A 58 17.91 8.62 7.20
N LEU A 59 18.97 8.07 7.80
CA LEU A 59 20.14 8.77 8.31
C LEU A 59 21.37 8.54 7.43
N ASP A 60 22.33 9.48 7.50
CA ASP A 60 23.68 9.26 6.99
C ASP A 60 24.57 8.47 7.99
N ASP A 61 25.81 8.20 7.59
CA ASP A 61 26.79 7.45 8.39
C ASP A 61 27.18 8.16 9.70
N LYS A 62 26.85 9.44 9.84
CA LYS A 62 27.08 10.29 11.03
C LYS A 62 25.79 10.49 11.85
N ASN A 63 24.77 9.67 11.61
CA ASN A 63 23.46 9.73 12.25
C ASN A 63 22.72 11.06 12.03
N GLN A 64 23.01 11.80 10.95
CA GLN A 64 22.29 13.01 10.61
C GLN A 64 21.06 12.69 9.74
N PRO A 65 19.88 13.28 10.04
CA PRO A 65 18.69 13.10 9.21
C PRO A 65 18.89 13.56 7.77
N LEU A 66 18.62 12.69 6.81
CA LEU A 66 18.75 13.02 5.38
C LEU A 66 17.52 13.74 4.82
N VAL A 67 16.33 13.50 5.40
CA VAL A 67 15.05 14.02 4.88
C VAL A 67 15.06 15.55 4.71
N PRO A 68 15.50 16.38 5.68
CA PRO A 68 15.54 17.85 5.48
C PRO A 68 16.43 18.29 4.32
N ARG A 69 17.55 17.60 4.10
CA ARG A 69 18.43 17.84 2.95
C ARG A 69 17.74 17.43 1.65
N TYR A 70 17.03 16.30 1.65
CA TYR A 70 16.30 15.83 0.48
C TYR A 70 15.13 16.75 0.12
N GLU A 71 14.38 17.26 1.10
CA GLU A 71 13.33 18.27 0.89
C GLU A 71 13.90 19.52 0.22
N LYS A 72 15.03 20.06 0.74
CA LYS A 72 15.67 21.25 0.18
C LYS A 72 16.11 21.05 -1.28
N ILE A 73 16.56 19.85 -1.64
CA ILE A 73 16.98 19.51 -3.00
C ILE A 73 15.76 19.35 -3.91
N LEU A 74 14.77 18.56 -3.47
CA LEU A 74 13.59 18.22 -4.25
C LEU A 74 12.70 19.44 -4.51
N LEU A 75 12.43 20.23 -3.47
CA LEU A 75 11.44 21.31 -3.48
C LEU A 75 12.08 22.70 -3.67
N GLY A 76 13.40 22.80 -3.49
CA GLY A 76 14.11 24.08 -3.43
C GLY A 76 15.09 24.29 -4.59
N GLY A 77 16.38 24.36 -4.25
CA GLY A 77 17.45 24.78 -5.15
C GLY A 77 17.87 23.75 -6.21
N GLY A 78 17.33 22.54 -6.17
CA GLY A 78 17.83 21.42 -6.96
C GLY A 78 19.09 20.82 -6.37
N LEU A 79 19.81 20.04 -7.17
CA LEU A 79 21.13 19.53 -6.80
C LEU A 79 22.11 20.71 -6.57
N PRO A 80 23.13 20.54 -5.72
CA PRO A 80 24.18 21.55 -5.57
C PRO A 80 24.76 21.96 -6.92
N LYS A 81 25.18 23.21 -7.13
CA LYS A 81 25.88 23.57 -8.37
C LYS A 81 27.25 22.89 -8.39
N ALA A 82 27.45 21.86 -9.19
CA ALA A 82 28.77 21.25 -9.36
C ALA A 82 29.71 22.12 -10.20
N ALA A 83 31.01 21.99 -9.93
CA ALA A 83 32.10 22.47 -10.77
C ALA A 83 32.51 21.45 -11.86
N SER A 84 31.77 20.34 -12.01
CA SER A 84 32.06 19.25 -12.95
C SER A 84 31.37 19.47 -14.31
N LYS A 85 31.89 18.80 -15.35
CA LYS A 85 31.33 18.88 -16.70
C LYS A 85 29.95 18.21 -16.75
N PRO A 86 29.00 18.72 -17.57
CA PRO A 86 27.76 18.03 -17.90
C PRO A 86 28.01 16.58 -18.32
N LYS A 87 27.09 15.68 -17.91
CA LYS A 87 27.12 14.24 -18.21
C LYS A 87 25.91 13.86 -19.04
N LYS A 88 26.04 12.80 -19.84
CA LYS A 88 24.92 12.13 -20.50
C LYS A 88 24.41 11.01 -19.59
N VAL A 89 23.21 11.14 -19.03
CA VAL A 89 22.65 10.21 -18.06
C VAL A 89 21.44 9.50 -18.64
N LEU A 90 21.44 8.17 -18.57
CA LEU A 90 20.29 7.36 -18.91
C LEU A 90 19.45 7.08 -17.66
N VAL A 91 18.14 7.21 -17.73
CA VAL A 91 17.23 6.84 -16.64
C VAL A 91 16.31 5.73 -17.15
N LEU A 92 16.39 4.55 -16.55
CA LEU A 92 15.67 3.37 -17.04
C LEU A 92 14.38 3.20 -16.25
N GLY A 93 13.27 3.62 -16.84
CA GLY A 93 11.92 3.66 -16.29
C GLY A 93 11.41 5.09 -16.02
N ALA A 94 10.21 5.40 -16.50
CA ALA A 94 9.48 6.64 -16.26
C ALA A 94 8.49 6.50 -15.09
N GLY A 95 8.86 5.76 -14.04
CA GLY A 95 8.17 5.83 -12.74
C GLY A 95 8.49 7.12 -11.98
N PRO A 96 7.86 7.39 -10.83
CA PRO A 96 8.09 8.60 -10.05
C PRO A 96 9.55 8.82 -9.68
N ALA A 97 10.27 7.75 -9.32
CA ALA A 97 11.70 7.85 -9.01
C ALA A 97 12.54 8.27 -10.22
N GLY A 98 12.24 7.72 -11.40
CA GLY A 98 12.95 8.03 -12.63
C GLY A 98 12.71 9.46 -13.10
N MET A 99 11.44 9.87 -13.16
CA MET A 99 11.08 11.23 -13.60
C MET A 99 11.63 12.30 -12.65
N VAL A 100 11.60 12.08 -11.33
CA VAL A 100 12.19 13.02 -10.36
C VAL A 100 13.70 13.08 -10.47
N ALA A 101 14.39 11.95 -10.56
CA ALA A 101 15.85 11.93 -10.73
C ALA A 101 16.27 12.62 -12.04
N ALA A 102 15.55 12.36 -13.13
CA ALA A 102 15.75 12.99 -14.42
C ALA A 102 15.58 14.51 -14.35
N ALA A 103 14.49 14.99 -13.74
CA ALA A 103 14.22 16.42 -13.59
C ALA A 103 15.31 17.13 -12.77
N LEU A 104 15.77 16.52 -11.67
CA LEU A 104 16.85 17.05 -10.83
C LEU A 104 18.18 17.17 -11.59
N LEU A 105 18.56 16.12 -12.32
CA LEU A 105 19.80 16.09 -13.11
C LEU A 105 19.74 17.07 -14.29
N LYS A 106 18.60 17.16 -14.98
CA LYS A 106 18.38 18.12 -16.07
C LYS A 106 18.51 19.55 -15.57
N ARG A 107 17.89 19.87 -14.42
CA ARG A 107 18.01 21.20 -13.78
C ARG A 107 19.45 21.52 -13.37
N ALA A 108 20.24 20.51 -13.03
CA ALA A 108 21.67 20.67 -12.73
C ALA A 108 22.56 20.80 -13.99
N GLY A 109 22.00 20.71 -15.19
CA GLY A 109 22.71 20.90 -16.46
C GLY A 109 23.21 19.60 -17.11
N HIS A 110 22.82 18.42 -16.62
CA HIS A 110 23.12 17.15 -17.30
C HIS A 110 22.17 16.91 -18.48
N HIS A 111 22.65 16.16 -19.48
CA HIS A 111 21.82 15.68 -20.58
C HIS A 111 21.16 14.37 -20.15
N VAL A 112 19.84 14.30 -20.15
CA VAL A 112 19.12 13.13 -19.65
C VAL A 112 18.31 12.48 -20.77
N THR A 113 18.26 11.15 -20.77
CA THR A 113 17.29 10.39 -21.57
C THR A 113 16.60 9.37 -20.68
N VAL A 114 15.29 9.45 -20.58
CA VAL A 114 14.45 8.49 -19.85
C VAL A 114 13.97 7.43 -20.83
N VAL A 115 14.15 6.15 -20.51
CA VAL A 115 13.77 5.02 -21.36
C VAL A 115 12.65 4.26 -20.65
N GLU A 116 11.45 4.25 -21.24
CA GLU A 116 10.25 3.64 -20.65
C GLU A 116 9.76 2.47 -21.50
N ALA A 117 9.52 1.33 -20.84
CA ALA A 117 9.09 0.11 -21.51
C ALA A 117 7.63 0.17 -21.98
N ASN A 118 6.76 0.83 -21.22
CA ASN A 118 5.37 1.02 -21.59
C ASN A 118 5.26 1.94 -22.82
N GLY A 119 4.38 1.58 -23.75
CA GLY A 119 4.26 2.27 -25.04
C GLY A 119 3.69 3.68 -24.97
N ASN A 120 2.86 3.98 -23.97
CA ASN A 120 2.15 5.26 -23.91
C ASN A 120 1.91 5.79 -22.49
N ARG A 121 2.38 5.10 -21.44
CA ARG A 121 2.09 5.48 -20.04
C ARG A 121 3.34 5.59 -19.16
N ALA A 122 3.53 6.74 -18.55
CA ALA A 122 4.45 6.99 -17.44
C ALA A 122 3.77 6.81 -16.08
N GLY A 123 4.55 6.77 -15.00
CA GLY A 123 4.08 6.66 -13.63
C GLY A 123 4.19 5.27 -13.01
N GLY A 124 4.44 4.22 -13.81
CA GLY A 124 4.66 2.86 -13.32
C GLY A 124 3.49 2.34 -12.48
N ARG A 125 3.70 2.16 -11.18
CA ARG A 125 2.68 1.69 -10.22
C ARG A 125 1.71 2.77 -9.73
N ILE A 126 1.97 4.05 -10.05
CA ILE A 126 0.93 5.07 -10.00
C ILE A 126 0.06 4.89 -11.24
N LYS A 127 -1.16 4.40 -11.03
CA LYS A 127 -2.14 4.15 -12.10
C LYS A 127 -3.54 4.39 -11.57
N THR A 128 -4.28 5.21 -12.30
CA THR A 128 -5.69 5.48 -12.10
C THR A 128 -6.44 4.99 -13.34
N PHE A 129 -7.51 4.23 -13.15
CA PHE A 129 -8.49 4.00 -14.22
C PHE A 129 -9.26 5.30 -14.40
N ARG A 130 -8.97 6.03 -15.49
CA ARG A 130 -9.59 7.31 -15.84
C ARG A 130 -9.69 7.48 -17.36
N THR A 131 -10.43 8.48 -17.81
CA THR A 131 -10.43 8.94 -19.21
C THR A 131 -9.34 9.99 -19.45
N GLY A 132 -8.69 9.95 -20.62
CA GLY A 132 -7.70 10.95 -21.03
C GLY A 132 -6.34 10.76 -20.34
N GLY A 133 -5.80 11.84 -19.77
CA GLY A 133 -4.43 11.86 -19.25
C GLY A 133 -3.37 11.87 -20.36
N HIS A 134 -2.09 11.80 -19.98
CA HIS A 134 -1.02 11.69 -20.98
C HIS A 134 -1.11 10.41 -21.82
N GLU A 135 -1.75 9.37 -21.27
CA GLU A 135 -1.93 8.07 -21.92
C GLU A 135 -3.12 8.04 -22.90
N ASN A 136 -3.92 9.10 -22.98
CA ASN A 136 -5.16 9.19 -23.77
C ASN A 136 -6.09 7.98 -23.54
N ALA A 137 -6.27 7.58 -22.29
CA ALA A 137 -7.03 6.38 -21.93
C ALA A 137 -8.51 6.52 -22.32
N ALA A 138 -9.07 5.42 -22.84
CA ALA A 138 -10.51 5.28 -23.05
C ALA A 138 -11.25 5.21 -21.70
N GLN A 139 -12.52 5.58 -21.69
CA GLN A 139 -13.33 5.62 -20.47
C GLN A 139 -13.48 4.21 -19.84
N PRO A 140 -12.96 3.99 -18.61
CA PRO A 140 -13.08 2.71 -17.92
C PRO A 140 -14.43 2.40 -17.26
N PHE A 141 -15.35 3.36 -17.09
CA PHE A 141 -16.60 3.18 -16.35
C PHE A 141 -17.83 3.54 -17.18
N ALA A 142 -19.04 3.17 -16.74
CA ALA A 142 -20.27 3.55 -17.43
C ALA A 142 -20.52 5.05 -17.33
N ASP A 143 -20.34 5.64 -16.14
CA ASP A 143 -20.40 7.09 -15.97
C ASP A 143 -19.12 7.74 -16.53
N PRO A 144 -19.24 8.65 -17.50
CA PRO A 144 -18.11 9.28 -18.17
C PRO A 144 -17.25 10.18 -17.27
N LYS A 145 -17.66 10.42 -16.02
CA LYS A 145 -16.91 11.22 -15.04
C LYS A 145 -16.12 10.35 -14.06
N GLN A 146 -16.50 9.09 -13.88
CA GLN A 146 -15.91 8.23 -12.86
C GLN A 146 -14.44 7.89 -13.15
N TYR A 147 -13.69 7.71 -12.07
CA TYR A 147 -12.32 7.22 -12.07
C TYR A 147 -12.05 6.44 -10.77
N ALA A 148 -11.04 5.57 -10.77
CA ALA A 148 -10.65 4.84 -9.56
C ALA A 148 -9.20 4.36 -9.57
N GLU A 149 -8.64 4.11 -8.38
CA GLU A 149 -7.22 3.82 -8.22
C GLU A 149 -6.88 2.34 -8.42
N ALA A 150 -6.03 2.05 -9.42
CA ALA A 150 -5.45 0.73 -9.63
C ALA A 150 -4.24 0.48 -8.70
N GLY A 151 -3.52 1.53 -8.34
CA GLY A 151 -2.28 1.49 -7.54
C GLY A 151 -2.38 2.30 -6.25
N ALA A 152 -1.48 3.27 -6.09
CA ALA A 152 -1.48 4.21 -4.98
C ALA A 152 -2.85 4.90 -4.86
N MET A 153 -3.40 4.97 -3.64
CA MET A 153 -4.75 5.53 -3.38
C MET A 153 -4.80 6.48 -2.19
N ARG A 154 -3.73 6.53 -1.39
CA ARG A 154 -3.65 7.33 -0.17
C ARG A 154 -2.21 7.73 0.13
N ILE A 155 -2.03 8.94 0.62
CA ILE A 155 -0.74 9.55 0.88
C ILE A 155 -0.74 10.04 2.33
N PRO A 156 0.09 9.45 3.23
CA PRO A 156 0.21 9.94 4.60
C PRO A 156 0.66 11.39 4.65
N GLY A 157 0.07 12.20 5.54
CA GLY A 157 0.52 13.57 5.80
C GLY A 157 1.92 13.65 6.42
N SER A 158 2.41 12.54 6.97
CA SER A 158 3.77 12.40 7.53
C SER A 158 4.83 12.08 6.47
N HIS A 159 4.50 12.09 5.19
CA HIS A 159 5.43 11.85 4.08
C HIS A 159 5.85 13.19 3.45
N PRO A 160 6.87 13.86 3.99
CA PRO A 160 7.21 15.23 3.63
C PRO A 160 7.59 15.41 2.16
N LEU A 161 8.34 14.47 1.57
CA LEU A 161 8.86 14.66 0.21
C LEU A 161 7.73 14.64 -0.82
N VAL A 162 6.85 13.64 -0.77
CA VAL A 162 5.73 13.55 -1.71
C VAL A 162 4.68 14.63 -1.44
N ILE A 163 4.37 14.94 -0.18
CA ILE A 163 3.41 16.02 0.14
C ILE A 163 3.93 17.36 -0.34
N GLY A 164 5.18 17.69 -0.03
CA GLY A 164 5.80 18.92 -0.48
C GLY A 164 5.87 19.01 -2.01
N LEU A 165 6.12 17.90 -2.70
CA LEU A 165 6.15 17.85 -4.17
C LEU A 165 4.76 18.05 -4.79
N ILE A 166 3.72 17.47 -4.20
CA ILE A 166 2.31 17.70 -4.60
C ILE A 166 1.96 19.18 -4.46
N ASP A 167 2.31 19.78 -3.31
CA ASP A 167 2.06 21.19 -3.04
C ASP A 167 2.87 22.11 -4.00
N GLU A 168 4.13 21.76 -4.30
CA GLU A 168 5.00 22.47 -5.26
C GLU A 168 4.49 22.40 -6.71
N LEU A 169 3.87 21.27 -7.09
CA LEU A 169 3.25 21.07 -8.39
C LEU A 169 1.86 21.72 -8.50
N GLY A 170 1.33 22.29 -7.41
CA GLY A 170 -0.02 22.87 -7.39
C GLY A 170 -1.14 21.83 -7.56
N ILE A 171 -0.88 20.57 -7.22
CA ILE A 171 -1.87 19.49 -7.34
C ILE A 171 -2.79 19.54 -6.13
N GLU A 172 -4.10 19.60 -6.40
CA GLU A 172 -5.09 19.60 -5.34
C GLU A 172 -5.18 18.25 -4.62
N ARG A 173 -5.06 18.30 -3.29
CA ARG A 173 -5.21 17.14 -2.40
C ARG A 173 -6.33 17.37 -1.41
N ARG A 174 -7.04 16.30 -1.09
CA ARG A 174 -8.14 16.31 -0.12
C ARG A 174 -8.02 15.13 0.86
N PRO A 175 -8.69 15.17 2.02
CA PRO A 175 -8.57 14.11 3.01
C PRO A 175 -9.06 12.76 2.46
N PHE A 176 -8.26 11.71 2.61
CA PHE A 176 -8.68 10.33 2.38
C PHE A 176 -9.29 9.79 3.68
N ARG A 177 -10.56 9.39 3.65
CA ARG A 177 -11.30 8.92 4.83
C ARG A 177 -10.98 7.44 5.10
N TYR A 178 -9.88 7.19 5.80
CA TYR A 178 -9.46 5.82 6.14
C TYR A 178 -10.44 5.12 7.10
N VAL A 179 -11.01 5.88 8.02
CA VAL A 179 -12.17 5.51 8.83
C VAL A 179 -13.38 6.24 8.28
N ASP A 180 -14.55 5.60 8.32
CA ASP A 180 -15.79 6.24 7.92
C ASP A 180 -16.17 7.40 8.85
N THR A 181 -16.78 8.42 8.27
CA THR A 181 -17.22 9.62 9.00
C THR A 181 -18.66 9.97 8.72
N ASP A 182 -19.21 10.88 9.52
CA ASP A 182 -20.43 11.63 9.18
C ASP A 182 -20.14 12.75 8.15
N PRO A 183 -21.17 13.46 7.66
CA PRO A 183 -21.01 14.58 6.72
C PRO A 183 -20.08 15.69 7.23
N GLU A 184 -20.02 15.90 8.56
CA GLU A 184 -19.14 16.89 9.21
C GLU A 184 -17.68 16.42 9.33
N GLY A 185 -17.38 15.17 8.93
CA GLY A 185 -16.03 14.61 8.93
C GLY A 185 -15.60 13.98 10.26
N LYS A 186 -16.51 13.80 11.22
CA LYS A 186 -16.22 13.14 12.50
C LYS A 186 -16.28 11.61 12.33
N PRO A 187 -15.27 10.87 12.82
CA PRO A 187 -15.25 9.41 12.72
C PRO A 187 -16.47 8.73 13.38
N ARG A 188 -17.08 7.76 12.67
CA ARG A 188 -18.28 7.03 13.11
C ARG A 188 -18.05 5.55 13.37
N TYR A 189 -17.09 4.92 12.69
CA TYR A 189 -16.76 3.49 12.82
C TYR A 189 -17.97 2.55 12.58
N ARG A 190 -18.83 2.91 11.63
CA ARG A 190 -20.04 2.16 11.25
C ARG A 190 -19.79 1.18 10.11
N THR A 191 -18.61 1.14 9.50
CA THR A 191 -18.32 0.05 8.55
C THR A 191 -18.37 -1.32 9.23
N TRP A 192 -18.49 -2.37 8.42
CA TRP A 192 -18.80 -3.71 8.90
C TRP A 192 -17.55 -4.53 9.19
N ILE A 193 -17.65 -5.37 10.21
CA ILE A 193 -16.87 -6.60 10.36
C ILE A 193 -17.83 -7.76 10.09
N ARG A 194 -17.50 -8.62 9.12
CA ARG A 194 -18.29 -9.82 8.77
C ARG A 194 -17.38 -11.04 8.75
N VAL A 195 -17.36 -11.80 9.84
CA VAL A 195 -16.49 -12.96 10.01
C VAL A 195 -17.22 -14.09 10.74
N ASN A 196 -16.94 -15.34 10.40
CA ASN A 196 -17.53 -16.54 10.99
C ASN A 196 -19.08 -16.49 11.04
N GLY A 197 -19.70 -15.91 10.02
CA GLY A 197 -21.16 -15.72 9.95
C GLY A 197 -21.72 -14.66 10.92
N ILE A 198 -20.86 -13.95 11.66
CA ILE A 198 -21.23 -12.87 12.58
C ILE A 198 -20.99 -11.52 11.89
N ARG A 199 -21.97 -10.61 12.02
CA ARG A 199 -21.86 -9.23 11.53
C ARG A 199 -21.86 -8.28 12.73
N ALA A 200 -20.94 -7.31 12.76
CA ALA A 200 -20.92 -6.24 13.75
C ALA A 200 -20.39 -4.94 13.15
N ARG A 201 -20.80 -3.79 13.71
CA ARG A 201 -20.15 -2.51 13.41
C ARG A 201 -18.77 -2.48 14.04
N ARG A 202 -17.81 -1.77 13.43
CA ARG A 202 -16.48 -1.56 14.05
C ARG A 202 -16.59 -0.88 15.42
N ALA A 203 -17.50 0.09 15.57
CA ALA A 203 -17.77 0.77 16.83
C ALA A 203 -18.28 -0.19 17.92
N ASP A 204 -19.14 -1.14 17.54
CA ASP A 204 -19.71 -2.10 18.49
C ASP A 204 -18.69 -3.18 18.86
N TYR A 205 -17.90 -3.65 17.90
CA TYR A 205 -16.78 -4.55 18.15
C TYR A 205 -15.76 -3.95 19.11
N ALA A 206 -15.40 -2.67 18.92
CA ALA A 206 -14.44 -1.99 19.80
C ALA A 206 -14.91 -1.92 21.26
N LYS A 207 -16.22 -1.89 21.50
CA LYS A 207 -16.81 -1.88 22.86
C LYS A 207 -17.03 -3.29 23.40
N ASN A 208 -17.52 -4.20 22.57
CA ASN A 208 -17.98 -5.54 22.93
C ASN A 208 -17.49 -6.59 21.92
N PRO A 209 -16.20 -6.95 21.92
CA PRO A 209 -15.62 -7.83 20.90
C PRO A 209 -15.99 -9.32 21.08
N GLN A 210 -16.62 -9.67 22.21
CA GLN A 210 -16.80 -11.03 22.70
C GLN A 210 -17.43 -12.00 21.71
N ALA A 211 -18.49 -11.59 20.98
CA ALA A 211 -19.17 -12.48 20.04
C ALA A 211 -18.23 -12.92 18.91
N ILE A 212 -17.51 -11.97 18.32
CA ILE A 212 -16.53 -12.25 17.26
C ILE A 212 -15.35 -13.01 17.83
N ASN A 213 -14.74 -12.55 18.93
CA ASN A 213 -13.55 -13.17 19.48
C ASN A 213 -13.79 -14.64 19.89
N ARG A 214 -14.94 -14.94 20.51
CA ARG A 214 -15.32 -16.32 20.86
C ARG A 214 -15.51 -17.22 19.66
N SER A 215 -15.94 -16.67 18.51
CA SER A 215 -16.10 -17.47 17.28
C SER A 215 -14.79 -18.04 16.75
N PHE A 216 -13.65 -17.43 17.10
CA PHE A 216 -12.32 -17.96 16.80
C PHE A 216 -11.80 -18.94 17.89
N GLY A 217 -12.50 -19.07 19.01
CA GLY A 217 -12.06 -19.92 20.13
C GLY A 217 -10.86 -19.36 20.90
N VAL A 218 -10.72 -18.03 20.98
CA VAL A 218 -9.61 -17.41 21.72
C VAL A 218 -9.68 -17.70 23.23
N PRO A 219 -8.54 -17.69 23.95
CA PRO A 219 -8.52 -17.81 25.40
C PRO A 219 -9.33 -16.71 26.10
N ARG A 220 -9.90 -17.04 27.27
CA ARG A 220 -10.77 -16.13 28.05
C ARG A 220 -10.21 -14.72 28.26
N LYS A 221 -8.89 -14.58 28.41
CA LYS A 221 -8.20 -13.29 28.57
C LYS A 221 -8.32 -12.36 27.36
N TYR A 222 -8.58 -12.89 26.16
CA TYR A 222 -8.71 -12.13 24.92
C TYR A 222 -10.15 -12.02 24.43
N GLU A 223 -11.12 -12.70 25.05
CA GLU A 223 -12.53 -12.59 24.66
C GLU A 223 -13.04 -11.14 24.64
N ASN A 224 -12.57 -10.30 25.57
CA ASN A 224 -13.01 -8.92 25.71
C ASN A 224 -11.98 -7.88 25.24
N VAL A 225 -10.99 -8.29 24.44
CA VAL A 225 -9.92 -7.40 23.95
C VAL A 225 -9.99 -7.32 22.43
N PRO A 226 -10.22 -6.13 21.83
CA PRO A 226 -10.21 -5.98 20.38
C PRO A 226 -8.90 -6.47 19.75
N ALA A 227 -8.95 -7.08 18.57
CA ALA A 227 -7.78 -7.65 17.89
C ALA A 227 -6.64 -6.63 17.74
N ALA A 228 -6.94 -5.41 17.29
CA ALA A 228 -5.99 -4.30 17.22
C ALA A 228 -5.27 -4.00 18.56
N ASP A 229 -5.97 -4.14 19.69
CA ASP A 229 -5.39 -3.91 21.01
C ASP A 229 -4.45 -5.04 21.41
N ILE A 230 -4.78 -6.29 21.07
CA ILE A 230 -3.91 -7.45 21.31
C ILE A 230 -2.58 -7.28 20.54
N VAL A 231 -2.66 -6.93 19.25
CA VAL A 231 -1.45 -6.68 18.43
C VAL A 231 -0.66 -5.50 18.97
N ARG A 232 -1.32 -4.39 19.32
CA ARG A 232 -0.63 -3.21 19.85
C ARG A 232 0.15 -3.54 21.11
N GLN A 233 -0.48 -4.24 22.07
CA GLN A 233 0.14 -4.67 23.32
C GLN A 233 1.32 -5.62 23.07
N ALA A 234 1.22 -6.53 22.10
CA ALA A 234 2.33 -7.41 21.71
C ALA A 234 3.53 -6.64 21.14
N LEU A 235 3.28 -5.52 20.45
CA LEU A 235 4.31 -4.71 19.80
C LEU A 235 4.91 -3.62 20.68
N ASP A 236 4.22 -3.18 21.74
CA ASP A 236 4.64 -2.06 22.57
C ASP A 236 6.01 -2.25 23.25
N PRO A 237 6.37 -3.43 23.80
CA PRO A 237 7.70 -3.65 24.36
C PRO A 237 8.82 -3.49 23.33
N VAL A 238 8.56 -3.75 22.05
CA VAL A 238 9.52 -3.53 20.96
C VAL A 238 9.67 -2.04 20.66
N ARG A 239 8.57 -1.27 20.73
CA ARG A 239 8.61 0.19 20.56
C ARG A 239 9.39 0.88 21.67
N ASP A 240 9.41 0.31 22.88
CA ASP A 240 10.15 0.84 24.02
C ASP A 240 11.68 0.79 23.82
N GLU A 241 12.18 0.00 22.85
CA GLU A 241 13.61 -0.04 22.51
C GLU A 241 14.11 1.31 21.96
N TYR A 242 13.28 2.00 21.17
CA TYR A 242 13.67 3.21 20.43
C TYR A 242 12.80 4.45 20.71
N SER A 243 11.68 4.29 21.43
CA SER A 243 10.76 5.38 21.79
C SER A 243 10.39 5.33 23.27
N THR A 244 9.86 6.43 23.79
CA THR A 244 9.31 6.54 25.14
C THR A 244 7.83 6.85 25.07
N LEU A 245 7.02 6.09 25.82
CA LEU A 245 5.59 6.36 25.99
C LEU A 245 5.40 7.53 26.96
N ARG A 246 4.78 8.60 26.50
CA ARG A 246 4.40 9.75 27.32
C ARG A 246 3.12 9.44 28.11
N PRO A 247 2.87 10.15 29.22
CA PRO A 247 1.65 9.98 30.02
C PRO A 247 0.34 10.22 29.25
N ASP A 248 0.39 10.96 28.13
CA ASP A 248 -0.75 11.22 27.24
C ASP A 248 -1.01 10.07 26.24
N GLY A 249 -0.25 8.97 26.32
CA GLY A 249 -0.34 7.82 25.43
C GLY A 249 0.39 7.98 24.10
N THR A 250 1.01 9.12 23.84
CA THR A 250 1.82 9.34 22.63
C THR A 250 3.23 8.77 22.81
N ARG A 251 3.82 8.24 21.75
CA ARG A 251 5.22 7.80 21.74
C ARG A 251 6.08 8.85 21.08
N VAL A 252 7.26 9.10 21.65
CA VAL A 252 8.27 9.97 21.06
C VAL A 252 9.59 9.25 21.00
N ASP A 253 10.28 9.40 19.88
CA ASP A 253 11.58 8.81 19.65
C ASP A 253 12.59 9.24 20.73
N LYS A 254 13.46 8.30 21.11
CA LYS A 254 14.59 8.58 21.99
C LYS A 254 15.59 9.54 21.30
N PRO A 255 16.43 10.26 22.05
CA PRO A 255 17.48 11.07 21.44
C PRO A 255 18.53 10.20 20.73
N MET A 256 19.32 10.80 19.84
CA MET A 256 20.52 10.14 19.29
C MET A 256 21.60 10.03 20.37
N PRO A 257 22.37 8.92 20.45
CA PRO A 257 22.37 7.76 19.55
C PRO A 257 21.38 6.64 19.93
N GLU A 258 20.67 6.75 21.06
CA GLU A 258 19.80 5.69 21.60
C GLU A 258 18.71 5.25 20.63
N LEU A 259 18.19 6.16 19.80
CA LEU A 259 17.24 5.84 18.74
C LEU A 259 17.81 4.82 17.73
N VAL A 260 19.03 5.06 17.24
CA VAL A 260 19.70 4.18 16.27
C VAL A 260 20.05 2.84 16.91
N GLU A 261 20.60 2.87 18.11
CA GLU A 261 20.94 1.66 18.86
C GLU A 261 19.70 0.84 19.22
N GLY A 262 18.58 1.51 19.56
CA GLY A 262 17.29 0.88 19.79
C GLY A 262 16.78 0.13 18.57
N TRP A 263 16.76 0.78 17.40
CA TRP A 263 16.43 0.12 16.15
C TRP A 263 17.40 -1.01 15.81
N ALA A 264 18.70 -0.85 16.05
CA ALA A 264 19.68 -1.91 15.82
C ALA A 264 19.44 -3.12 16.74
N ARG A 265 19.01 -2.93 18.00
CA ARG A 265 18.56 -4.04 18.87
C ARG A 265 17.32 -4.73 18.32
N VAL A 266 16.35 -3.98 17.80
CA VAL A 266 15.15 -4.55 17.16
C VAL A 266 15.55 -5.40 15.95
N VAL A 267 16.42 -4.88 15.07
CA VAL A 267 16.95 -5.60 13.90
C VAL A 267 17.71 -6.85 14.33
N GLN A 268 18.61 -6.75 15.30
CA GLN A 268 19.40 -7.88 15.79
C GLN A 268 18.53 -8.98 16.42
N ARG A 269 17.42 -8.63 17.07
CA ARG A 269 16.55 -9.61 17.71
C ARG A 269 15.55 -10.24 16.76
N PHE A 270 15.01 -9.46 15.83
CA PHE A 270 13.83 -9.85 15.04
C PHE A 270 14.01 -9.74 13.52
N GLY A 271 15.20 -9.40 13.03
CA GLY A 271 15.49 -9.28 11.59
C GLY A 271 15.22 -10.57 10.81
N ASP A 272 15.50 -11.71 11.44
CA ASP A 272 15.34 -13.05 10.86
C ASP A 272 13.99 -13.69 11.26
N TRP A 273 13.07 -12.90 11.81
CA TRP A 273 11.77 -13.38 12.28
C TRP A 273 10.67 -12.99 11.30
N SER A 274 9.69 -13.87 11.14
CA SER A 274 8.40 -13.51 10.56
C SER A 274 7.48 -12.89 11.61
N MET A 275 6.44 -12.18 11.18
CA MET A 275 5.43 -11.70 12.11
C MET A 275 4.71 -12.85 12.84
N TYR A 276 4.47 -13.98 12.16
CA TYR A 276 3.94 -15.19 12.78
C TYR A 276 4.82 -15.67 13.94
N ARG A 277 6.12 -15.84 13.67
CA ARG A 277 7.09 -16.30 14.66
C ARG A 277 7.18 -15.34 15.85
N PHE A 278 7.12 -14.04 15.59
CA PHE A 278 7.07 -13.03 16.64
C PHE A 278 5.83 -13.22 17.54
N LEU A 279 4.64 -13.35 16.96
CA LEU A 279 3.40 -13.49 17.73
C LEU A 279 3.36 -14.80 18.55
N THR A 280 3.87 -15.91 18.00
CA THR A 280 3.89 -17.22 18.69
C THR A 280 5.04 -17.32 19.70
N GLU A 281 6.28 -17.06 19.29
CA GLU A 281 7.46 -17.32 20.12
C GLU A 281 7.82 -16.17 21.06
N HIS A 282 7.62 -14.91 20.65
CA HIS A 282 7.94 -13.75 21.49
C HIS A 282 6.73 -13.31 22.32
N ALA A 283 5.59 -13.06 21.66
CA ALA A 283 4.38 -12.58 22.33
C ALA A 283 3.56 -13.70 23.00
N LYS A 284 3.90 -14.98 22.76
CA LYS A 284 3.24 -16.16 23.35
C LYS A 284 1.73 -16.19 23.11
N LEU A 285 1.28 -15.74 21.94
CA LEU A 285 -0.11 -15.88 21.50
C LEU A 285 -0.34 -17.28 20.94
N ASP A 286 -1.53 -17.83 21.16
CA ASP A 286 -1.95 -19.09 20.57
C ASP A 286 -2.48 -18.87 19.13
N GLU A 287 -2.58 -19.96 18.37
CA GLU A 287 -2.99 -19.92 16.96
C GLU A 287 -4.37 -19.29 16.78
N ARG A 288 -5.32 -19.56 17.70
CA ARG A 288 -6.67 -18.99 17.64
C ARG A 288 -6.68 -17.47 17.78
N THR A 289 -5.85 -16.93 18.67
CA THR A 289 -5.69 -15.47 18.78
C THR A 289 -5.01 -14.89 17.55
N ILE A 290 -4.06 -15.62 16.96
CA ILE A 290 -3.39 -15.21 15.72
C ILE A 290 -4.34 -15.24 14.52
N ASP A 291 -5.28 -16.21 14.44
CA ASP A 291 -6.31 -16.27 13.39
C ASP A 291 -7.26 -15.07 13.46
N LEU A 292 -7.69 -14.71 14.68
CA LEU A 292 -8.49 -13.51 14.95
C LEU A 292 -7.75 -12.25 14.47
N ILE A 293 -6.50 -12.07 14.90
CA ILE A 293 -5.63 -10.95 14.51
C ILE A 293 -5.44 -10.93 12.99
N GLY A 294 -5.09 -12.08 12.43
CA GLY A 294 -4.84 -12.30 11.01
C GLY A 294 -5.99 -11.79 10.16
N THR A 295 -7.21 -12.17 10.55
CA THR A 295 -8.43 -11.86 9.81
C THR A 295 -8.81 -10.39 9.95
N LEU A 296 -8.85 -9.85 11.17
CA LEU A 296 -9.36 -8.49 11.42
C LEU A 296 -8.37 -7.39 11.08
N GLU A 297 -7.07 -7.64 11.23
CA GLU A 297 -6.00 -6.63 11.09
C GLU A 297 -5.22 -6.78 9.77
N ASN A 298 -5.75 -7.54 8.80
CA ASN A 298 -5.14 -7.75 7.47
C ASN A 298 -3.75 -8.41 7.51
N MET A 299 -3.58 -9.41 8.36
CA MET A 299 -2.28 -10.04 8.56
C MET A 299 -2.23 -11.48 8.04
N THR A 300 -3.34 -12.20 7.87
CA THR A 300 -3.35 -13.65 7.56
C THR A 300 -2.34 -14.03 6.47
N SER A 301 -2.45 -13.46 5.27
CA SER A 301 -1.59 -13.79 4.13
C SER A 301 -0.17 -13.18 4.22
N ARG A 302 0.07 -12.31 5.20
CA ARG A 302 1.33 -11.58 5.41
C ARG A 302 2.09 -12.00 6.67
N LEU A 303 1.51 -12.87 7.50
CA LEU A 303 2.12 -13.43 8.70
C LEU A 303 3.50 -14.08 8.43
N PRO A 304 3.76 -14.76 7.29
CA PRO A 304 5.08 -15.31 6.98
C PRO A 304 6.16 -14.26 6.61
N LEU A 305 5.77 -13.02 6.30
CA LEU A 305 6.69 -11.96 5.90
C LEU A 305 7.50 -11.44 7.09
N SER A 306 8.57 -10.68 6.82
CA SER A 306 9.46 -10.15 7.86
C SER A 306 8.68 -9.39 8.94
N PHE A 307 9.03 -9.67 10.20
CA PHE A 307 8.54 -8.93 11.36
C PHE A 307 8.83 -7.43 11.20
N LEU A 308 10.05 -7.06 10.80
CA LEU A 308 10.44 -5.64 10.66
C LEU A 308 9.52 -4.90 9.69
N HIS A 309 9.19 -5.51 8.55
CA HIS A 309 8.29 -4.91 7.58
C HIS A 309 6.88 -4.74 8.14
N SER A 310 6.34 -5.78 8.79
CA SER A 310 5.00 -5.75 9.39
C SER A 310 4.92 -4.72 10.52
N PHE A 311 5.95 -4.65 11.36
CA PHE A 311 6.09 -3.73 12.49
C PHE A 311 6.13 -2.27 12.05
N ILE A 312 6.91 -1.95 11.01
CA ILE A 312 6.97 -0.60 10.43
C ILE A 312 5.61 -0.24 9.82
N SER A 313 4.99 -1.15 9.06
CA SER A 313 3.70 -0.92 8.42
C SER A 313 2.58 -0.60 9.42
N GLN A 314 2.56 -1.29 10.58
CA GLN A 314 1.63 -1.02 11.67
C GLN A 314 1.78 0.37 12.30
N SER A 315 2.93 1.02 12.12
CA SER A 315 3.16 2.40 12.58
C SER A 315 2.74 3.45 11.55
N LEU A 316 2.76 3.11 10.25
CA LEU A 316 2.39 4.03 9.16
C LEU A 316 0.89 4.02 8.86
N ILE A 317 0.22 2.87 9.01
CA ILE A 317 -1.19 2.71 8.70
C ILE A 317 -1.98 2.58 10.00
N SER A 318 -2.52 3.71 10.48
CA SER A 318 -3.34 3.74 11.69
C SER A 318 -4.56 4.65 11.52
N PRO A 319 -5.64 4.45 12.30
CA PRO A 319 -6.78 5.38 12.35
C PRO A 319 -6.39 6.82 12.73
N GLY A 320 -5.27 7.02 13.43
CA GLY A 320 -4.78 8.35 13.83
C GLY A 320 -3.95 9.06 12.76
N THR A 321 -3.56 8.37 11.69
CA THR A 321 -2.75 8.95 10.60
C THR A 321 -3.66 9.74 9.66
N ALA A 322 -3.33 11.01 9.42
CA ALA A 322 -3.98 11.78 8.36
C ALA A 322 -3.51 11.27 6.99
N PHE A 323 -4.46 10.93 6.12
CA PHE A 323 -4.19 10.53 4.74
C PHE A 323 -4.83 11.52 3.77
N TYR A 324 -4.24 11.64 2.59
CA TYR A 324 -4.74 12.45 1.48
C TYR A 324 -4.90 11.61 0.22
N GLU A 325 -5.84 11.99 -0.63
CA GLU A 325 -6.00 11.54 -2.01
C GLU A 325 -5.93 12.76 -2.94
N LEU A 326 -5.70 12.52 -4.23
CA LEU A 326 -5.58 13.57 -5.24
C LEU A 326 -6.86 13.64 -6.08
N GLU A 327 -7.33 14.85 -6.36
CA GLU A 327 -8.46 15.05 -7.27
C GLU A 327 -8.10 14.59 -8.69
N GLY A 328 -9.02 13.91 -9.38
CA GLY A 328 -8.73 13.27 -10.69
C GLY A 328 -7.90 11.98 -10.60
N GLY A 329 -7.51 11.56 -9.39
CA GLY A 329 -6.77 10.33 -9.12
C GLY A 329 -5.25 10.51 -9.17
N THR A 330 -4.52 9.60 -8.54
CA THR A 330 -3.09 9.74 -8.25
C THR A 330 -2.24 9.83 -9.53
N ALA A 331 -2.77 9.39 -10.69
CA ALA A 331 -2.14 9.58 -12.00
C ALA A 331 -1.87 11.06 -12.35
N VAL A 332 -2.58 12.03 -11.77
CA VAL A 332 -2.27 13.46 -12.00
C VAL A 332 -0.86 13.84 -11.51
N LEU A 333 -0.33 13.15 -10.49
CA LEU A 333 1.07 13.31 -10.07
C LEU A 333 2.02 12.76 -11.14
N ALA A 334 1.66 11.66 -11.81
CA ALA A 334 2.46 11.11 -12.89
C ALA A 334 2.45 12.04 -14.13
N ASP A 335 1.31 12.64 -14.46
CA ASP A 335 1.20 13.64 -15.53
C ASP A 335 2.14 14.82 -15.26
N ALA A 336 2.03 15.43 -14.08
CA ALA A 336 2.79 16.63 -13.73
C ALA A 336 4.30 16.36 -13.66
N LEU A 337 4.70 15.16 -13.21
CA LEU A 337 6.10 14.73 -13.26
C LEU A 337 6.59 14.49 -14.68
N LEU A 338 5.75 13.89 -15.53
CA LEU A 338 6.09 13.65 -16.93
C LEU A 338 6.28 14.98 -17.66
N ASP A 339 5.46 15.99 -17.41
CA ASP A 339 5.58 17.29 -18.09
C ASP A 339 6.94 18.00 -17.84
N ARG A 340 7.62 17.69 -16.72
CA ARG A 340 8.99 18.21 -16.46
C ARG A 340 10.05 17.59 -17.36
N VAL A 341 9.80 16.39 -17.89
CA VAL A 341 10.80 15.57 -18.58
C VAL A 341 10.29 14.96 -19.89
N ARG A 342 9.11 15.37 -20.38
CA ARG A 342 8.40 14.73 -21.50
C ARG A 342 9.25 14.58 -22.74
N GLU A 343 9.96 15.65 -23.11
CA GLU A 343 10.87 15.69 -24.27
C GLU A 343 12.08 14.75 -24.12
N ASP A 344 12.40 14.35 -22.89
CA ASP A 344 13.51 13.45 -22.58
C ASP A 344 13.06 11.98 -22.51
N VAL A 345 11.74 11.70 -22.55
CA VAL A 345 11.21 10.33 -22.45
C VAL A 345 11.10 9.67 -23.81
N ARG A 346 11.66 8.46 -23.89
CA ARG A 346 11.49 7.50 -24.99
C ARG A 346 10.59 6.36 -24.52
N PHE A 347 9.31 6.45 -24.85
CA PHE A 347 8.33 5.38 -24.63
C PHE A 347 8.51 4.22 -25.61
N ASP A 348 7.87 3.10 -25.31
CA ASP A 348 7.93 1.87 -26.11
C ASP A 348 9.37 1.36 -26.29
N ARG A 349 10.19 1.44 -25.24
CA ARG A 349 11.60 1.02 -25.23
C ARG A 349 11.89 0.16 -24.01
N ARG A 350 11.57 -1.12 -24.10
CA ARG A 350 11.91 -2.11 -23.07
C ARG A 350 13.40 -2.41 -23.12
N VAL A 351 14.11 -2.12 -22.03
CA VAL A 351 15.53 -2.46 -21.88
C VAL A 351 15.73 -3.98 -21.92
N THR A 352 16.63 -4.45 -22.77
CA THR A 352 16.98 -5.88 -22.90
C THR A 352 18.41 -6.16 -22.45
N ARG A 353 19.32 -5.20 -22.63
CA ARG A 353 20.73 -5.35 -22.27
C ARG A 353 21.35 -4.02 -21.82
N ILE A 354 22.23 -4.09 -20.83
CA ILE A 354 23.08 -3.00 -20.36
C ILE A 354 24.54 -3.46 -20.46
N GLU A 355 25.36 -2.69 -21.14
CA GLU A 355 26.82 -2.87 -21.17
C GLU A 355 27.48 -1.71 -20.44
N THR A 356 28.44 -1.99 -19.56
CA THR A 356 29.22 -0.96 -18.85
C THR A 356 30.71 -1.06 -19.14
N ARG A 357 31.40 0.07 -19.02
CA ARG A 357 32.86 0.20 -19.17
C ARG A 357 33.43 0.99 -18.00
N GLU A 358 34.61 0.61 -17.55
CA GLU A 358 35.27 1.31 -16.43
C GLU A 358 35.74 2.70 -16.85
N ASP A 359 36.34 2.83 -18.02
CA ASP A 359 36.96 4.06 -18.52
C ASP A 359 36.32 4.59 -19.82
N GLY A 360 36.59 5.87 -20.10
CA GLY A 360 36.15 6.56 -21.31
C GLY A 360 34.85 7.37 -21.15
N ARG A 361 34.39 7.94 -22.26
CA ARG A 361 33.05 8.55 -22.36
C ARG A 361 32.03 7.49 -22.74
N GLU A 362 30.76 7.73 -22.45
CA GLU A 362 29.69 6.79 -22.77
C GLU A 362 29.92 5.40 -22.15
N ARG A 363 30.21 5.40 -20.85
CA ARG A 363 30.49 4.21 -20.04
C ARG A 363 29.32 3.24 -19.92
N VAL A 364 28.13 3.62 -20.36
CA VAL A 364 26.93 2.78 -20.35
C VAL A 364 26.32 2.75 -21.75
N SER A 365 26.01 1.55 -22.25
CA SER A 365 25.17 1.34 -23.43
C SER A 365 23.95 0.50 -23.06
N VAL A 366 22.78 0.89 -23.55
CA VAL A 366 21.49 0.26 -23.24
C VAL A 366 20.80 -0.11 -24.55
N ASP A 367 20.62 -1.41 -24.77
CA ASP A 367 19.80 -1.94 -25.85
C ASP A 367 18.35 -2.04 -25.42
N THR A 368 17.46 -1.69 -26.32
CA THR A 368 16.02 -1.73 -26.10
C THR A 368 15.29 -2.39 -27.27
N VAL A 369 14.08 -2.85 -26.99
CA VAL A 369 13.13 -3.34 -27.97
C VAL A 369 11.76 -2.73 -27.71
N SER A 370 11.04 -2.40 -28.77
CA SER A 370 9.67 -1.90 -28.69
C SER A 370 8.67 -3.06 -28.60
N GLU A 371 7.49 -2.83 -28.01
CA GLU A 371 6.45 -3.87 -27.87
C GLU A 371 5.68 -4.10 -29.17
N GLY A 372 5.81 -3.20 -30.15
CA GLY A 372 5.18 -3.35 -31.47
C GLY A 372 3.67 -3.14 -31.46
N ARG A 373 3.13 -2.43 -30.45
CA ARG A 373 1.68 -2.16 -30.34
C ARG A 373 1.14 -1.34 -31.52
N ASP A 374 1.96 -0.41 -32.03
CA ASP A 374 1.56 0.52 -33.09
C ASP A 374 2.34 0.29 -34.41
N GLY A 375 2.96 -0.89 -34.58
CA GLY A 375 3.66 -1.23 -35.81
C GLY A 375 4.83 -2.21 -35.65
N LYS A 376 5.82 -2.08 -36.53
CA LYS A 376 6.98 -2.98 -36.55
C LYS A 376 7.81 -2.81 -35.28
N VAL A 377 8.20 -3.92 -34.67
CA VAL A 377 9.13 -3.95 -33.53
C VAL A 377 10.45 -3.28 -33.91
N VAL A 378 10.88 -2.31 -33.10
CA VAL A 378 12.11 -1.53 -33.31
C VAL A 378 13.13 -1.88 -32.23
N ARG A 379 14.39 -2.00 -32.63
CA ARG A 379 15.53 -2.00 -31.71
C ARG A 379 16.19 -0.63 -31.71
N GLU A 380 16.49 -0.12 -30.52
CA GLU A 380 17.19 1.16 -30.37
C GLU A 380 18.25 1.03 -29.27
N ARG A 381 19.38 1.70 -29.47
CA ARG A 381 20.49 1.71 -28.53
C ARG A 381 20.73 3.12 -28.02
N PHE A 382 20.82 3.24 -26.70
CA PHE A 382 21.18 4.48 -26.00
C PHE A 382 22.56 4.35 -25.40
N THR A 383 23.27 5.47 -25.26
CA THR A 383 24.59 5.52 -24.63
C THR A 383 24.67 6.70 -23.67
N GLY A 384 25.45 6.59 -22.59
CA GLY A 384 25.60 7.63 -21.57
C GLY A 384 26.78 7.36 -20.64
N ASP A 385 27.19 8.37 -19.87
CA ASP A 385 28.29 8.28 -18.91
C ASP A 385 27.88 7.55 -17.62
N ALA A 386 26.60 7.57 -17.29
CA ALA A 386 26.01 6.87 -16.15
C ALA A 386 24.56 6.48 -16.45
N ALA A 387 24.02 5.51 -15.70
CA ALA A 387 22.61 5.17 -15.74
C ALA A 387 21.99 5.05 -14.34
N ILE A 388 20.77 5.55 -14.18
CA ILE A 388 19.92 5.29 -13.01
C ILE A 388 18.91 4.23 -13.40
N VAL A 389 19.06 3.03 -12.84
CA VAL A 389 18.13 1.91 -12.99
C VAL A 389 16.97 2.12 -12.03
N THR A 390 15.78 2.36 -12.56
CA THR A 390 14.53 2.47 -11.77
C THR A 390 13.54 1.32 -12.02
N ILE A 391 13.94 0.38 -12.88
CA ILE A 391 13.26 -0.88 -13.13
C ILE A 391 13.19 -1.66 -11.80
N PRO A 392 12.01 -2.14 -11.36
CA PRO A 392 11.93 -2.97 -10.17
C PRO A 392 12.75 -4.25 -10.37
N PHE A 393 13.43 -4.72 -9.32
CA PHE A 393 14.31 -5.90 -9.38
C PHE A 393 13.62 -7.17 -9.90
N SER A 394 12.32 -7.32 -9.60
CA SER A 394 11.45 -8.36 -10.15
C SER A 394 11.45 -8.40 -11.69
N GLY A 395 11.52 -7.26 -12.36
CA GLY A 395 11.67 -7.16 -13.82
C GLY A 395 13.13 -7.06 -14.28
N PHE A 396 13.98 -6.38 -13.52
CA PHE A 396 15.40 -6.16 -13.87
C PHE A 396 16.19 -7.47 -14.01
N ARG A 397 15.80 -8.53 -13.30
CA ARG A 397 16.41 -9.87 -13.43
C ARG A 397 16.36 -10.46 -14.85
N HIS A 398 15.53 -9.91 -15.74
CA HIS A 398 15.43 -10.31 -17.13
C HIS A 398 16.31 -9.47 -18.08
N VAL A 399 17.01 -8.46 -17.55
CA VAL A 399 17.94 -7.60 -18.31
C VAL A 399 19.33 -8.22 -18.27
N GLN A 400 19.95 -8.37 -19.43
CA GLN A 400 21.34 -8.84 -19.52
C GLN A 400 22.27 -7.70 -19.11
N VAL A 401 23.21 -7.94 -18.18
CA VAL A 401 24.20 -6.93 -17.76
C VAL A 401 25.61 -7.47 -17.98
N SER A 402 26.47 -6.67 -18.63
CA SER A 402 27.86 -7.03 -18.95
C SER A 402 28.83 -5.87 -18.69
N PRO A 403 29.93 -6.06 -17.93
CA PRO A 403 30.24 -7.25 -17.13
C PRO A 403 29.15 -7.56 -16.09
N GLN A 404 29.18 -8.77 -15.54
CA GLN A 404 28.22 -9.16 -14.51
C GLN A 404 28.33 -8.22 -13.30
N LEU A 405 27.19 -7.87 -12.71
CA LEU A 405 27.14 -7.18 -11.43
C LEU A 405 27.80 -8.04 -10.34
N SER A 406 28.23 -7.38 -9.25
CA SER A 406 28.71 -8.07 -8.04
C SER A 406 27.77 -9.20 -7.61
N TYR A 407 28.30 -10.20 -6.91
CA TYR A 407 27.48 -11.32 -6.44
C TYR A 407 26.38 -10.83 -5.50
N GLU A 408 26.73 -9.92 -4.60
CA GLU A 408 25.86 -9.24 -3.64
C GLU A 408 24.67 -8.56 -4.35
N LYS A 409 24.95 -7.77 -5.39
CA LYS A 409 23.89 -7.15 -6.19
C LYS A 409 23.03 -8.17 -6.93
N ARG A 410 23.64 -9.18 -7.57
CA ARG A 410 22.88 -10.22 -8.30
C ARG A 410 21.98 -11.01 -7.36
N ARG A 411 22.46 -11.31 -6.16
CA ARG A 411 21.70 -11.95 -5.08
C ARG A 411 20.52 -11.07 -4.68
N ALA A 412 20.76 -9.78 -4.39
CA ALA A 412 19.71 -8.82 -4.08
C ALA A 412 18.63 -8.72 -5.18
N VAL A 413 19.03 -8.68 -6.47
CA VAL A 413 18.09 -8.64 -7.61
C VAL A 413 17.28 -9.93 -7.73
N THR A 414 17.89 -11.08 -7.43
CA THR A 414 17.29 -12.40 -7.62
C THR A 414 16.35 -12.78 -6.47
N GLU A 415 16.76 -12.49 -5.23
CA GLU A 415 16.14 -13.03 -4.03
C GLU A 415 15.12 -12.07 -3.39
N VAL A 416 15.22 -10.76 -3.63
CA VAL A 416 14.30 -9.80 -3.00
C VAL A 416 12.85 -10.19 -3.25
N HIS A 417 12.09 -10.34 -2.16
CA HIS A 417 10.69 -10.72 -2.28
C HIS A 417 9.84 -9.53 -2.73
N TYR A 418 8.94 -9.80 -3.68
CA TYR A 418 7.91 -8.86 -4.13
C TYR A 418 6.54 -9.42 -3.74
N ASP A 419 5.74 -8.61 -3.06
CA ASP A 419 4.39 -9.01 -2.70
C ASP A 419 3.44 -8.95 -3.90
N SER A 420 2.39 -9.74 -3.85
CA SER A 420 1.27 -9.64 -4.78
C SER A 420 0.22 -8.69 -4.20
N ALA A 421 -0.48 -7.96 -5.06
CA ALA A 421 -1.65 -7.20 -4.67
C ALA A 421 -2.66 -7.15 -5.81
N THR A 422 -3.93 -7.35 -5.46
CA THR A 422 -5.04 -7.31 -6.42
C THR A 422 -6.14 -6.40 -5.91
N LYS A 423 -6.58 -5.47 -6.75
CA LYS A 423 -7.76 -4.64 -6.55
C LYS A 423 -8.87 -5.08 -7.49
N VAL A 424 -10.08 -5.18 -6.97
CA VAL A 424 -11.32 -5.35 -7.76
C VAL A 424 -12.26 -4.20 -7.41
N LEU A 425 -12.66 -3.45 -8.43
CA LEU A 425 -13.44 -2.21 -8.34
C LEU A 425 -14.78 -2.42 -9.04
N LEU A 426 -15.87 -2.01 -8.42
CA LEU A 426 -17.22 -2.14 -8.96
C LEU A 426 -17.92 -0.79 -8.96
N GLU A 427 -18.51 -0.41 -10.09
CA GLU A 427 -19.23 0.85 -10.24
C GLU A 427 -20.72 0.69 -9.89
N PHE A 428 -21.23 1.67 -9.15
CA PHE A 428 -22.64 1.78 -8.79
C PHE A 428 -23.17 3.16 -9.21
N SER A 429 -24.39 3.21 -9.73
CA SER A 429 -25.04 4.45 -10.17
C SER A 429 -25.56 5.33 -9.01
N ARG A 430 -25.51 4.81 -7.78
CA ARG A 430 -25.81 5.52 -6.54
C ARG A 430 -24.79 5.18 -5.47
N ARG A 431 -24.47 6.16 -4.63
CA ARG A 431 -23.63 6.00 -3.43
C ARG A 431 -24.41 5.39 -2.27
N TRP A 432 -24.94 4.18 -2.48
CA TRP A 432 -25.85 3.51 -1.54
C TRP A 432 -25.26 3.26 -0.15
N TRP A 433 -23.93 3.30 0.01
CA TRP A 433 -23.27 3.19 1.30
C TRP A 433 -23.50 4.42 2.19
N GLU A 434 -23.85 5.57 1.60
CA GLU A 434 -24.19 6.82 2.31
C GLU A 434 -25.67 6.89 2.70
N PHE A 435 -26.52 6.03 2.14
CA PHE A 435 -27.96 6.04 2.39
C PHE A 435 -28.28 5.76 3.85
N ALA A 436 -29.23 6.52 4.39
CA ALA A 436 -30.01 6.12 5.55
C ALA A 436 -31.09 5.10 5.15
N GLU A 437 -31.79 4.50 6.12
CA GLU A 437 -32.85 3.53 5.80
C GLU A 437 -34.02 4.14 5.02
N ASP A 438 -34.33 5.42 5.27
CA ASP A 438 -35.38 6.12 4.53
C ASP A 438 -34.99 6.37 3.07
N ASP A 439 -33.70 6.58 2.78
CA ASP A 439 -33.19 6.64 1.41
C ASP A 439 -33.32 5.29 0.72
N TRP A 440 -32.90 4.20 1.38
CA TRP A 440 -33.09 2.85 0.87
C TRP A 440 -34.55 2.53 0.56
N ARG A 441 -35.46 2.90 1.47
CA ARG A 441 -36.90 2.71 1.27
C ARG A 441 -37.39 3.49 0.06
N ARG A 442 -37.05 4.78 -0.03
CA ARG A 442 -37.47 5.66 -1.12
C ARG A 442 -36.99 5.15 -2.48
N GLU A 443 -35.71 4.83 -2.63
CA GLU A 443 -35.15 4.41 -3.93
C GLU A 443 -35.70 3.04 -4.37
N LEU A 444 -35.84 2.07 -3.46
CA LEU A 444 -36.34 0.73 -3.81
C LEU A 444 -37.86 0.72 -4.04
N ASP A 445 -38.64 1.38 -3.19
CA ASP A 445 -40.11 1.38 -3.33
C ASP A 445 -40.58 2.19 -4.54
N ALA A 446 -39.75 3.11 -5.06
CA ALA A 446 -39.98 3.78 -6.34
C ALA A 446 -39.85 2.84 -7.55
N MET A 447 -39.07 1.75 -7.44
CA MET A 447 -39.01 0.72 -8.49
C MET A 447 -40.21 -0.22 -8.42
N GLU A 448 -40.55 -0.67 -7.22
CA GLU A 448 -41.69 -1.54 -6.96
C GLU A 448 -42.18 -1.30 -5.53
N PRO A 449 -43.47 -0.96 -5.31
CA PRO A 449 -43.99 -0.74 -3.97
C PRO A 449 -43.72 -1.90 -3.01
N GLY A 450 -43.08 -1.60 -1.87
CA GLY A 450 -42.72 -2.55 -0.83
C GLY A 450 -41.47 -3.40 -1.11
N LEU A 451 -40.71 -3.09 -2.17
CA LEU A 451 -39.47 -3.78 -2.52
C LEU A 451 -38.42 -3.70 -1.42
N TYR A 452 -38.31 -2.57 -0.71
CA TYR A 452 -37.41 -2.44 0.43
C TYR A 452 -37.69 -3.52 1.49
N ASP A 453 -38.95 -3.71 1.86
CA ASP A 453 -39.34 -4.71 2.85
C ASP A 453 -39.20 -6.14 2.32
N LYS A 454 -39.35 -6.37 1.02
CA LYS A 454 -39.08 -7.68 0.39
C LYS A 454 -37.60 -8.03 0.49
N TYR A 455 -36.69 -7.09 0.17
CA TYR A 455 -35.26 -7.29 0.37
C TYR A 455 -34.97 -7.58 1.83
N ARG A 456 -35.37 -6.71 2.75
CA ARG A 456 -35.11 -6.86 4.19
C ARG A 456 -35.57 -8.22 4.76
N LYS A 457 -36.65 -8.79 4.22
CA LYS A 457 -37.18 -10.11 4.62
C LYS A 457 -36.55 -11.30 3.87
N GLY A 458 -35.62 -11.06 2.95
CA GLY A 458 -35.02 -12.09 2.09
C GLY A 458 -36.01 -12.73 1.12
N GLN A 459 -36.99 -11.96 0.63
CA GLN A 459 -38.06 -12.43 -0.26
C GLN A 459 -37.79 -12.11 -1.74
N VAL A 460 -36.66 -11.47 -2.05
CA VAL A 460 -36.24 -11.22 -3.44
C VAL A 460 -35.37 -12.40 -3.89
N PRO A 461 -35.74 -13.12 -4.96
CA PRO A 461 -34.94 -14.22 -5.46
C PRO A 461 -33.60 -13.71 -6.04
N PRO A 462 -32.49 -14.44 -5.83
CA PRO A 462 -31.18 -14.12 -6.39
C PRO A 462 -31.05 -14.60 -7.85
N ASP A 463 -32.04 -14.28 -8.69
CA ASP A 463 -32.15 -14.75 -10.08
C ASP A 463 -31.57 -13.76 -11.12
N GLY A 464 -30.94 -12.67 -10.65
CA GLY A 464 -30.30 -11.66 -11.48
C GLY A 464 -31.25 -10.66 -12.15
N ARG A 465 -32.57 -10.82 -12.02
CA ARG A 465 -33.55 -9.92 -12.66
C ARG A 465 -33.45 -8.48 -12.15
N ARG A 466 -33.08 -8.32 -10.87
CA ARG A 466 -32.96 -7.03 -10.18
C ARG A 466 -31.60 -6.36 -10.41
N LEU A 467 -30.62 -7.06 -10.98
CA LEU A 467 -29.27 -6.52 -11.19
C LEU A 467 -29.31 -5.30 -12.12
N GLY A 468 -28.83 -4.15 -11.65
CA GLY A 468 -28.80 -2.91 -12.41
C GLY A 468 -30.18 -2.46 -12.93
N GLU A 469 -31.27 -2.83 -12.25
CA GLU A 469 -32.63 -2.50 -12.69
C GLU A 469 -33.00 -1.04 -12.42
N HIS A 470 -32.41 -0.43 -11.38
CA HIS A 470 -32.76 0.92 -10.95
C HIS A 470 -32.62 1.94 -12.09
N PRO A 471 -33.54 2.91 -12.25
CA PRO A 471 -33.52 3.87 -13.35
C PRO A 471 -32.26 4.72 -13.47
N SER A 472 -31.46 4.85 -12.40
CA SER A 472 -30.16 5.55 -12.44
C SER A 472 -29.06 4.79 -13.19
N VAL A 473 -29.23 3.50 -13.47
CA VAL A 473 -28.22 2.69 -14.16
C VAL A 473 -28.29 2.96 -15.66
N LEU A 474 -27.16 3.41 -16.24
CA LEU A 474 -27.02 3.57 -17.69
C LEU A 474 -27.19 2.22 -18.38
N ARG A 475 -28.12 2.14 -19.33
CA ARG A 475 -28.41 0.92 -20.09
C ARG A 475 -27.27 0.63 -21.08
N GLY A 476 -27.09 -0.65 -21.43
CA GLY A 476 -26.10 -1.10 -22.43
C GLY A 476 -24.80 -1.67 -21.86
N HIS A 477 -24.57 -1.57 -20.55
CA HIS A 477 -23.36 -2.09 -19.90
C HIS A 477 -23.53 -3.47 -19.22
N LEU A 478 -24.76 -3.96 -19.12
CA LEU A 478 -25.09 -5.28 -18.58
C LEU A 478 -25.63 -6.19 -19.69
N THR A 479 -24.88 -7.25 -20.01
CA THR A 479 -25.32 -8.30 -20.96
C THR A 479 -26.18 -9.36 -20.27
N GLU A 480 -26.90 -10.17 -21.05
CA GLU A 480 -27.67 -11.32 -20.53
C GLU A 480 -26.75 -12.39 -19.92
N ASP A 481 -25.60 -12.64 -20.53
CA ASP A 481 -24.59 -13.57 -20.00
C ASP A 481 -24.05 -13.09 -18.66
N GLN A 482 -23.74 -11.80 -18.53
CA GLN A 482 -23.34 -11.21 -17.26
C GLN A 482 -24.44 -11.44 -16.21
N ARG A 483 -25.70 -11.14 -16.52
CA ARG A 483 -26.82 -11.37 -15.58
C ARG A 483 -26.88 -12.82 -15.11
N THR A 484 -26.74 -13.78 -16.03
CA THR A 484 -26.68 -15.21 -15.72
C THR A 484 -25.52 -15.54 -14.77
N HIS A 485 -24.33 -15.03 -15.05
CA HIS A 485 -23.16 -15.23 -14.19
C HIS A 485 -23.33 -14.61 -12.80
N TYR A 486 -23.87 -13.40 -12.71
CA TYR A 486 -24.14 -12.74 -11.43
C TYR A 486 -25.21 -13.48 -10.63
N ALA A 487 -26.30 -13.92 -11.27
CA ALA A 487 -27.35 -14.73 -10.63
C ALA A 487 -26.78 -16.03 -10.05
N ALA A 488 -25.95 -16.74 -10.82
CA ALA A 488 -25.32 -17.98 -10.38
C ALA A 488 -24.36 -17.79 -9.18
N ASN A 489 -23.84 -16.57 -8.99
CA ASN A 489 -22.94 -16.22 -7.90
C ASN A 489 -23.60 -15.41 -6.80
N ALA A 490 -24.88 -15.03 -6.90
CA ALA A 490 -25.49 -14.11 -5.97
C ALA A 490 -25.51 -14.67 -4.54
N TRP A 491 -25.37 -13.78 -3.56
CA TRP A 491 -25.41 -14.17 -2.15
C TRP A 491 -26.84 -14.59 -1.74
N VAL A 492 -26.97 -15.81 -1.23
CA VAL A 492 -28.27 -16.38 -0.84
C VAL A 492 -28.38 -16.37 0.69
N SER A 493 -28.92 -15.29 1.25
CA SER A 493 -29.24 -15.22 2.68
C SER A 493 -30.49 -14.38 2.95
N ARG A 494 -31.23 -14.80 3.99
CA ARG A 494 -32.33 -14.00 4.54
C ARG A 494 -31.84 -12.90 5.49
N ASP A 495 -30.60 -12.98 5.97
CA ASP A 495 -29.97 -11.97 6.82
C ASP A 495 -29.47 -10.78 5.98
N GLN A 496 -30.31 -9.75 5.87
CA GLN A 496 -29.99 -8.50 5.22
C GLN A 496 -29.63 -7.42 6.25
N PRO A 497 -28.48 -6.75 6.12
CA PRO A 497 -28.05 -5.73 7.06
C PRO A 497 -28.87 -4.46 6.94
N GLU A 498 -28.91 -3.72 8.04
CA GLU A 498 -29.34 -2.33 8.06
C GLU A 498 -28.39 -1.42 7.23
N ALA A 499 -28.82 -0.19 6.97
CA ALA A 499 -28.09 0.80 6.19
C ALA A 499 -26.73 1.12 6.83
N ALA A 500 -25.69 1.27 6.02
CA ALA A 500 -24.37 1.60 6.54
C ALA A 500 -24.30 3.05 7.02
N GLU A 501 -24.81 3.98 6.20
CA GLU A 501 -24.81 5.43 6.47
C GLU A 501 -23.40 5.93 6.79
N VAL A 502 -22.48 5.75 5.83
CA VAL A 502 -21.05 6.04 5.98
C VAL A 502 -20.50 6.82 4.79
N ILE A 503 -19.55 7.72 5.05
CA ILE A 503 -18.71 8.32 4.01
C ILE A 503 -17.27 7.84 4.20
N GLY A 504 -16.71 7.23 3.15
CA GLY A 504 -15.41 6.58 3.21
C GLY A 504 -15.37 5.36 4.14
N GLY A 505 -14.18 5.06 4.66
CA GLY A 505 -13.95 3.92 5.54
C GLY A 505 -13.93 2.57 4.81
N GLY A 506 -13.50 1.54 5.55
CA GLY A 506 -13.45 0.18 5.02
C GLY A 506 -14.05 -0.87 5.94
N SER A 507 -14.70 -1.86 5.31
CA SER A 507 -15.23 -3.07 5.94
C SER A 507 -14.23 -4.22 5.83
N VAL A 508 -14.30 -5.14 6.80
CA VAL A 508 -13.43 -6.31 6.89
C VAL A 508 -14.26 -7.58 6.87
N THR A 509 -13.80 -8.59 6.14
CA THR A 509 -14.44 -9.89 6.08
C THR A 509 -13.44 -11.02 5.88
N ASP A 510 -13.83 -12.23 6.25
CA ASP A 510 -13.11 -13.47 5.97
C ASP A 510 -13.43 -14.06 4.59
N ASN A 511 -14.41 -13.52 3.86
CA ASN A 511 -14.65 -13.89 2.47
C ASN A 511 -13.52 -13.43 1.53
N PRO A 512 -13.47 -13.89 0.26
CA PRO A 512 -12.38 -13.60 -0.66
C PRO A 512 -12.12 -12.10 -0.92
N ASN A 513 -13.08 -11.22 -0.66
CA ASN A 513 -12.89 -9.78 -0.87
C ASN A 513 -11.93 -9.17 0.15
N ARG A 514 -11.85 -9.75 1.36
CA ARG A 514 -11.01 -9.34 2.50
C ARG A 514 -11.29 -7.93 3.04
N PHE A 515 -10.95 -6.91 2.25
CA PHE A 515 -11.10 -5.51 2.58
C PHE A 515 -11.86 -4.78 1.49
N MET A 516 -12.86 -4.02 1.89
CA MET A 516 -13.69 -3.21 0.98
C MET A 516 -13.58 -1.75 1.41
N PHE A 517 -13.35 -0.82 0.49
CA PHE A 517 -13.27 0.62 0.80
C PHE A 517 -14.29 1.40 -0.01
N ASN A 518 -15.06 2.23 0.70
CA ASN A 518 -15.96 3.19 0.07
C ASN A 518 -15.19 4.46 -0.33
N PRO A 519 -15.56 5.13 -1.43
CA PRO A 519 -14.93 6.40 -1.82
C PRO A 519 -15.09 7.48 -0.75
N SER A 520 -14.00 8.21 -0.46
CA SER A 520 -13.97 9.32 0.51
C SER A 520 -14.85 10.51 0.12
N HIS A 521 -15.03 10.72 -1.19
CA HIS A 521 -15.71 11.88 -1.77
C HIS A 521 -16.51 11.47 -3.01
N PRO A 522 -17.56 12.23 -3.36
CA PRO A 522 -18.21 12.11 -4.67
C PRO A 522 -17.30 12.64 -5.79
N VAL A 523 -17.51 12.13 -7.01
CA VAL A 523 -16.92 12.72 -8.21
C VAL A 523 -17.87 13.82 -8.70
N PRO A 524 -17.40 15.06 -8.92
CA PRO A 524 -18.27 16.16 -9.32
C PRO A 524 -19.14 15.82 -10.53
N GLY A 525 -20.46 16.00 -10.37
CA GLY A 525 -21.45 15.73 -11.41
C GLY A 525 -21.80 14.26 -11.64
N SER A 526 -21.34 13.35 -10.80
CA SER A 526 -21.79 11.96 -10.77
C SER A 526 -22.59 11.69 -9.49
N ASP A 527 -23.74 11.03 -9.62
CA ASP A 527 -24.54 10.57 -8.48
C ASP A 527 -24.04 9.25 -7.89
N GLY A 528 -23.22 8.53 -8.65
CA GLY A 528 -22.68 7.21 -8.32
C GLY A 528 -21.27 7.21 -7.72
N GLY A 529 -20.65 6.04 -7.71
CA GLY A 529 -19.27 5.87 -7.28
C GLY A 529 -18.73 4.48 -7.58
N VAL A 530 -17.40 4.40 -7.64
CA VAL A 530 -16.67 3.13 -7.81
C VAL A 530 -16.15 2.65 -6.46
N VAL A 531 -16.71 1.56 -5.94
CA VAL A 531 -16.27 0.95 -4.68
C VAL A 531 -15.07 0.06 -4.93
N LEU A 532 -14.06 0.14 -4.06
CA LEU A 532 -13.00 -0.86 -3.99
C LEU A 532 -13.59 -2.10 -3.30
N ALA A 533 -14.22 -2.95 -4.10
CA ALA A 533 -14.97 -4.12 -3.67
C ALA A 533 -14.07 -5.20 -3.06
N SER A 534 -12.82 -5.31 -3.52
CA SER A 534 -11.79 -6.13 -2.89
C SER A 534 -10.44 -5.45 -3.00
N TYR A 535 -9.71 -5.42 -1.89
CA TYR A 535 -8.28 -5.15 -1.86
C TYR A 535 -7.58 -6.25 -1.05
N SER A 536 -6.74 -7.01 -1.73
CA SER A 536 -6.05 -8.17 -1.18
C SER A 536 -4.55 -8.13 -1.50
N TRP A 537 -3.77 -8.86 -0.70
CA TRP A 537 -2.32 -8.97 -0.82
C TRP A 537 -1.84 -10.41 -0.64
N ALA A 538 -0.58 -10.67 -1.00
CA ALA A 538 0.06 -11.97 -0.89
C ALA A 538 -0.85 -13.09 -1.46
N ASP A 539 -1.02 -14.18 -0.72
CA ASP A 539 -1.81 -15.32 -1.18
C ASP A 539 -3.29 -15.00 -1.43
N ASP A 540 -3.89 -14.06 -0.69
CA ASP A 540 -5.25 -13.61 -0.97
C ASP A 540 -5.33 -12.95 -2.35
N ALA A 541 -4.33 -12.15 -2.74
CA ALA A 541 -4.26 -11.54 -4.07
C ALA A 541 -4.01 -12.59 -5.17
N ARG A 542 -3.13 -13.55 -4.93
CA ARG A 542 -2.78 -14.60 -5.91
C ARG A 542 -3.97 -15.50 -6.25
N ARG A 543 -4.92 -15.69 -5.33
CA ARG A 543 -6.16 -16.43 -5.62
C ARG A 543 -7.04 -15.70 -6.64
N TRP A 544 -7.05 -14.36 -6.63
CA TRP A 544 -7.71 -13.59 -7.69
C TRP A 544 -7.01 -13.73 -9.05
N ASP A 545 -5.70 -13.98 -9.06
CA ASP A 545 -4.91 -14.18 -10.28
C ASP A 545 -5.23 -15.45 -11.06
N ALA A 546 -5.92 -16.41 -10.43
CA ALA A 546 -6.44 -17.60 -11.11
C ALA A 546 -7.66 -17.30 -12.00
N TYR A 547 -8.32 -16.15 -11.83
CA TYR A 547 -9.48 -15.75 -12.61
C TYR A 547 -9.12 -14.69 -13.66
N ASP A 548 -9.76 -14.80 -14.83
CA ASP A 548 -9.88 -13.71 -15.79
C ASP A 548 -10.60 -12.51 -15.18
N ASP A 549 -10.33 -11.32 -15.71
CA ASP A 549 -10.72 -10.06 -15.09
C ASP A 549 -12.24 -9.92 -14.88
N GLU A 550 -13.05 -10.29 -15.87
CA GLU A 550 -14.52 -10.23 -15.82
C GLU A 550 -15.11 -11.18 -14.76
N ALA A 551 -14.55 -12.38 -14.61
CA ALA A 551 -15.01 -13.36 -13.63
C ALA A 551 -14.86 -12.86 -12.18
N ARG A 552 -13.90 -11.95 -11.94
CA ARG A 552 -13.69 -11.36 -10.61
C ARG A 552 -14.86 -10.49 -10.19
N TYR A 553 -15.58 -9.86 -11.11
CA TYR A 553 -16.61 -8.88 -10.78
C TYR A 553 -17.86 -9.53 -10.16
N ALA A 554 -18.29 -10.67 -10.68
CA ALA A 554 -19.40 -11.44 -10.10
C ALA A 554 -19.08 -11.94 -8.69
N LEU A 555 -17.86 -12.47 -8.50
CA LEU A 555 -17.39 -12.95 -7.21
C LEU A 555 -17.24 -11.80 -6.19
N ALA A 556 -16.69 -10.66 -6.62
CA ALA A 556 -16.56 -9.49 -5.78
C ALA A 556 -17.94 -8.92 -5.39
N LEU A 557 -18.90 -8.88 -6.32
CA LEU A 557 -20.26 -8.42 -6.03
C LEU A 557 -20.94 -9.33 -5.00
N ARG A 558 -20.81 -10.66 -5.14
CA ARG A 558 -21.28 -11.62 -4.12
C ARG A 558 -20.72 -11.31 -2.74
N GLY A 559 -19.39 -11.11 -2.67
CA GLY A 559 -18.74 -10.78 -1.40
C GLY A 559 -19.26 -9.47 -0.80
N MET A 560 -19.54 -8.46 -1.62
CA MET A 560 -20.19 -7.22 -1.17
C MET A 560 -21.62 -7.45 -0.69
N GLN A 561 -22.42 -8.26 -1.38
CA GLN A 561 -23.79 -8.58 -0.97
C GLN A 561 -23.85 -9.30 0.38
N GLU A 562 -22.86 -10.13 0.71
CA GLU A 562 -22.74 -10.75 2.02
C GLU A 562 -22.54 -9.71 3.14
N VAL A 563 -21.74 -8.68 2.88
CA VAL A 563 -21.39 -7.64 3.86
C VAL A 563 -22.46 -6.56 3.96
N TYR A 564 -22.92 -6.04 2.82
CA TYR A 564 -23.79 -4.86 2.71
C TYR A 564 -25.24 -5.16 2.30
N GLY A 565 -25.56 -6.44 2.01
CA GLY A 565 -26.89 -6.88 1.62
C GLY A 565 -27.09 -6.96 0.12
N GLN A 566 -28.03 -7.82 -0.30
CA GLN A 566 -28.34 -8.09 -1.71
C GLN A 566 -28.85 -6.84 -2.44
N ARG A 567 -29.57 -5.96 -1.73
CA ARG A 567 -30.24 -4.76 -2.28
C ARG A 567 -29.34 -3.80 -3.06
N LEU A 568 -28.02 -3.82 -2.85
CA LEU A 568 -27.08 -3.01 -3.65
C LEU A 568 -27.04 -3.38 -5.14
N GLU A 569 -27.50 -4.59 -5.49
CA GLU A 569 -27.46 -5.11 -6.86
C GLU A 569 -28.25 -4.24 -7.85
N VAL A 570 -29.31 -3.58 -7.39
CA VAL A 570 -30.15 -2.74 -8.27
C VAL A 570 -29.41 -1.54 -8.83
N PHE A 571 -28.35 -1.10 -8.14
CA PHE A 571 -27.54 0.06 -8.51
C PHE A 571 -26.27 -0.31 -9.27
N PHE A 572 -25.90 -1.59 -9.35
CA PHE A 572 -24.69 -2.04 -10.03
C PHE A 572 -24.77 -1.76 -11.54
N THR A 573 -23.74 -1.14 -12.12
CA THR A 573 -23.79 -0.70 -13.53
C THR A 573 -23.45 -1.80 -14.53
N GLY A 574 -22.92 -2.93 -14.07
CA GLY A 574 -22.31 -3.95 -14.95
C GLY A 574 -20.83 -3.73 -15.20
N VAL A 575 -20.27 -2.59 -14.80
CA VAL A 575 -18.88 -2.25 -15.08
C VAL A 575 -18.01 -2.43 -13.84
N GLY A 576 -16.94 -3.21 -14.02
CA GLY A 576 -15.88 -3.37 -13.04
C GLY A 576 -14.50 -3.09 -13.66
N ARG A 577 -13.51 -2.85 -12.81
CA ARG A 577 -12.09 -2.80 -13.20
C ARG A 577 -11.26 -3.56 -12.18
N THR A 578 -10.17 -4.17 -12.63
CA THR A 578 -9.26 -4.89 -11.74
C THR A 578 -7.81 -4.63 -12.12
N GLN A 579 -6.93 -4.64 -11.13
CA GLN A 579 -5.50 -4.61 -11.33
C GLN A 579 -4.87 -5.67 -10.44
N SER A 580 -4.23 -6.65 -11.07
CA SER A 580 -3.22 -7.48 -10.42
C SER A 580 -1.85 -6.90 -10.70
N TRP A 581 -1.10 -6.54 -9.67
CA TRP A 581 0.27 -6.09 -9.83
C TRP A 581 1.24 -7.25 -10.07
N GLN A 582 0.86 -8.47 -9.69
CA GLN A 582 1.64 -9.68 -9.99
C GLN A 582 1.64 -10.01 -11.49
N ARG A 583 0.51 -9.77 -12.17
CA ARG A 583 0.34 -10.00 -13.62
C ARG A 583 0.80 -8.81 -14.48
N ASP A 584 1.26 -7.71 -13.89
CA ASP A 584 1.71 -6.54 -14.65
C ASP A 584 3.09 -6.81 -15.31
N PRO A 585 3.23 -6.64 -16.64
CA PRO A 585 4.43 -7.03 -17.39
C PRO A 585 5.61 -6.03 -17.27
N TYR A 586 5.46 -5.00 -16.44
CA TYR A 586 6.50 -4.02 -16.16
C TYR A 586 6.91 -4.05 -14.68
N ALA A 587 5.95 -4.33 -13.78
CA ALA A 587 6.18 -4.35 -12.35
C ALA A 587 6.53 -5.74 -11.80
N TYR A 588 5.96 -6.83 -12.33
CA TYR A 588 6.18 -8.21 -11.86
C TYR A 588 5.93 -8.39 -10.34
N GLY A 589 4.98 -7.64 -9.78
CA GLY A 589 4.70 -7.56 -8.34
C GLY A 589 4.28 -6.16 -7.89
N GLU A 590 3.67 -6.05 -6.72
CA GLU A 590 3.21 -4.78 -6.15
C GLU A 590 4.36 -3.96 -5.59
N ALA A 591 5.07 -4.46 -4.59
CA ALA A 591 6.23 -3.81 -4.00
C ALA A 591 7.18 -4.83 -3.37
N SER A 592 8.43 -4.41 -3.16
CA SER A 592 9.40 -5.22 -2.43
C SER A 592 9.01 -5.29 -0.96
N VAL A 593 8.44 -6.40 -0.54
CA VAL A 593 8.06 -6.64 0.85
C VAL A 593 8.93 -7.77 1.36
N LEU A 594 9.84 -7.47 2.28
CA LEU A 594 10.94 -8.36 2.59
C LEU A 594 10.51 -9.59 3.40
N LEU A 595 11.12 -10.73 3.10
CA LEU A 595 11.07 -11.95 3.91
C LEU A 595 11.99 -11.84 5.14
N PRO A 596 11.83 -12.70 6.16
CA PRO A 596 12.76 -12.80 7.27
C PRO A 596 14.22 -12.90 6.78
N GLY A 597 15.13 -12.13 7.38
CA GLY A 597 16.57 -12.07 7.04
C GLY A 597 16.92 -11.06 5.93
N GLN A 598 16.00 -10.74 5.01
CA GLN A 598 16.34 -9.91 3.84
C GLN A 598 16.71 -8.46 4.19
N HIS A 599 16.25 -7.93 5.32
CA HIS A 599 16.65 -6.58 5.76
C HIS A 599 18.14 -6.49 6.06
N THR A 600 18.73 -7.54 6.62
CA THR A 600 20.15 -7.59 7.00
C THR A 600 21.02 -8.17 5.90
N GLU A 601 20.47 -9.05 5.07
CA GLU A 601 21.25 -9.77 4.06
C GLU A 601 21.35 -9.09 2.70
N ILE A 602 20.34 -8.30 2.28
CA ILE A 602 20.31 -7.75 0.91
C ILE A 602 19.87 -6.29 0.80
N LEU A 603 19.21 -5.70 1.82
CA LEU A 603 18.69 -4.31 1.75
C LEU A 603 19.77 -3.28 1.42
N LEU A 604 20.97 -3.42 1.99
CA LEU A 604 22.09 -2.51 1.73
C LEU A 604 22.64 -2.72 0.32
N ASP A 605 22.71 -3.96 -0.15
CA ASP A 605 23.15 -4.27 -1.51
C ASP A 605 22.14 -3.80 -2.56
N MET A 606 20.84 -3.75 -2.24
CA MET A 606 19.80 -3.24 -3.15
C MET A 606 20.08 -1.79 -3.58
N ARG A 607 20.69 -0.97 -2.71
CA ARG A 607 20.95 0.45 -2.95
C ARG A 607 22.37 0.79 -3.43
N THR A 608 23.34 -0.11 -3.25
CA THR A 608 24.75 0.08 -3.66
C THR A 608 24.90 0.33 -5.17
N THR A 609 25.81 1.22 -5.54
CA THR A 609 26.17 1.52 -6.94
C THR A 609 27.10 0.48 -7.53
N GLU A 610 26.99 0.20 -8.82
CA GLU A 610 27.83 -0.78 -9.54
C GLU A 610 28.50 -0.12 -10.75
N GLY A 611 29.76 0.33 -10.57
CA GLY A 611 30.46 1.13 -11.57
C GLY A 611 29.63 2.39 -11.95
N PRO A 612 29.28 2.59 -13.22
CA PRO A 612 28.45 3.72 -13.66
C PRO A 612 26.93 3.51 -13.46
N LEU A 613 26.50 2.40 -12.83
CA LEU A 613 25.08 2.10 -12.57
C LEU A 613 24.67 2.50 -11.15
N HIS A 614 23.63 3.31 -11.08
CA HIS A 614 22.97 3.74 -9.86
C HIS A 614 21.56 3.13 -9.81
N PHE A 615 21.01 2.94 -8.62
CA PHE A 615 19.71 2.27 -8.45
C PHE A 615 18.76 3.13 -7.64
N ALA A 616 17.54 3.31 -8.14
CA ALA A 616 16.47 4.06 -7.48
C ALA A 616 15.11 3.38 -7.66
N GLY A 617 14.12 3.85 -6.89
CA GLY A 617 12.80 3.26 -6.78
C GLY A 617 12.51 2.86 -5.33
N CYS A 618 11.23 2.66 -5.01
CA CYS A 618 10.82 2.32 -3.64
C CYS A 618 11.48 1.04 -3.09
N HIS A 619 11.92 0.13 -3.98
CA HIS A 619 12.63 -1.08 -3.62
C HIS A 619 14.10 -0.84 -3.22
N THR A 620 14.60 0.39 -3.35
CA THR A 620 15.93 0.78 -2.84
C THR A 620 15.84 1.70 -1.63
N SER A 621 14.62 1.87 -1.10
CA SER A 621 14.30 2.62 0.12
C SER A 621 13.76 1.66 1.18
N VAL A 622 13.82 2.10 2.43
CA VAL A 622 13.22 1.43 3.60
C VAL A 622 11.72 1.65 3.74
N LYS A 623 11.14 2.50 2.88
CA LYS A 623 9.70 2.71 2.74
C LYS A 623 9.19 2.09 1.43
N PRO A 624 9.32 0.76 1.22
CA PRO A 624 8.75 0.13 0.05
C PRO A 624 7.22 0.29 0.05
N ALA A 625 6.60 0.15 -1.12
CA ALA A 625 5.16 0.39 -1.37
C ALA A 625 4.68 1.85 -1.22
N TRP A 626 5.56 2.79 -0.86
CA TRP A 626 5.21 4.22 -0.74
C TRP A 626 5.93 5.08 -1.77
N ILE A 627 5.22 6.10 -2.28
CA ILE A 627 5.79 7.11 -3.18
C ILE A 627 6.95 7.85 -2.49
N GLU A 628 6.86 8.06 -1.18
CA GLU A 628 7.93 8.66 -0.36
C GLU A 628 9.26 7.95 -0.55
N GLY A 629 9.29 6.61 -0.49
CA GLY A 629 10.52 5.84 -0.72
C GLY A 629 11.06 6.00 -2.14
N ALA A 630 10.17 6.20 -3.13
CA ALA A 630 10.58 6.54 -4.49
C ALA A 630 11.24 7.92 -4.56
N MET A 631 10.70 8.93 -3.86
CA MET A 631 11.28 10.28 -3.79
C MET A 631 12.65 10.29 -3.11
N GLU A 632 12.77 9.64 -1.95
CA GLU A 632 14.04 9.49 -1.23
C GLU A 632 15.13 8.88 -2.13
N SER A 633 14.80 7.77 -2.80
CA SER A 633 15.74 7.07 -3.67
C SER A 633 16.12 7.88 -4.91
N ALA A 634 15.20 8.69 -5.46
CA ALA A 634 15.45 9.54 -6.62
C ALA A 634 16.45 10.64 -6.29
N VAL A 635 16.26 11.34 -5.17
CA VAL A 635 17.17 12.38 -4.71
C VAL A 635 18.55 11.80 -4.42
N ARG A 636 18.60 10.63 -3.75
CA ARG A 636 19.86 9.91 -3.48
C ARG A 636 20.61 9.58 -4.77
N ALA A 637 19.98 8.89 -5.72
CA ALA A 637 20.64 8.47 -6.96
C ALA A 637 21.07 9.66 -7.82
N ALA A 638 20.27 10.73 -7.84
CA ALA A 638 20.64 11.97 -8.52
C ALA A 638 21.89 12.61 -7.89
N LEU A 639 22.00 12.64 -6.55
CA LEU A 639 23.21 13.10 -5.84
C LEU A 639 24.44 12.23 -6.15
N GLU A 640 24.28 10.92 -6.19
CA GLU A 640 25.37 9.99 -6.50
C GLU A 640 25.90 10.20 -7.93
N VAL A 641 25.01 10.31 -8.92
CA VAL A 641 25.37 10.60 -10.33
C VAL A 641 26.01 11.98 -10.46
N HIS A 642 25.48 12.98 -9.76
CA HIS A 642 25.96 14.34 -9.83
C HIS A 642 27.34 14.51 -9.17
N GLY A 643 27.57 13.81 -8.04
CA GLY A 643 28.82 13.85 -7.29
C GLY A 643 29.91 12.90 -7.80
N SER A 644 29.57 11.90 -8.63
CA SER A 644 30.58 11.00 -9.21
C SER A 644 31.53 11.78 -10.13
N ARG A 645 32.78 11.35 -10.24
CA ARG A 645 33.78 11.98 -11.12
C ARG A 645 33.71 11.43 -12.54
#